data_AF-A0AAV1YM81-F1
#
_entry.id   AF-A0AAV1YM81-F1
#
_cell.length_a   1.000
_cell.length_b   1.000
_cell.length_c   1.000
_cell.angle_alpha   90.00
_cell.angle_beta   90.00
_cell.angle_gamma   90.00
#
_symmetry.space_group_name_H-M   'P 1'
#
loop_
_entity.id
_entity.type
_entity.pdbx_description
1 polymer ?
#
loop_
_entity_poly.entity_id
_entity_poly.type
_entity_poly.pdbx_seq_one_letter_code
_entity_poly.pdbx_strand_id
1 'polypeptide(L)'
;MMNVQRSRRYAAYNFLSFSHSLRNPNFFIHSLSSSPDHRVLYRVLQRCKVSMDFKTVAKTHARIIVLGYAAYPSLVASLISTYARCRKFHISHQVLRYITSHVSVFFKMNIIIENLVKIGECDIAKKLFDKMSVRDVVTWNTLIGGYVKNSRFLDALRIFKGMLNAKVEPDGFTFASVITGCARLGALKNAKWVHALMVEKRIELNYILSAALIDMYAKCGRIDVSKQVFEDVKRDHVSVWNAMINGLASHGLALDATVVFSRMELENVLPDYVTFIGILAACSHAGLVEEGRKYFDMMHNRFLIQPQLEHYGTMVDLLGRSGLLEDAYAMIKAMPMEPDVVIWRALLSACRTHRKKELGEIAIANISRVESGDFVLLSNMYCSLNNWSSAERVRQMMKKGGVHKKRGKSWIELGDSIHQFKAADQSHAEMKAIYRVLEGLIQRAKLEGFTPFTDLVLMDVSEEEKEENLTFHSEKLALAYGVLKKEEAIFRLLHLSENRFSSLRIRPVCLFEGVKKMEGDRKLSLDERILTFTLLVVLVASIVILYFASRRKVPIYLIDFSCCCPPRSYRLPIAMFEEHSLLDHMDPDAVAFQCKIIAKSGFSEETALPQSLAQIPRTKALVPAIEEAETAMYSAITCLFAKNNINPKAIDILITNSCVFCPTPCLSDMVVNKFRMRSNIMSFHLSGMGCSAGIISVSLAKDLLRVHRNSLALIVSTETLTHNWYNGKVPSMLLSNCLFRMGGAAILMSSRVQDKHTAKYKLQHIVRTTTARDDQSQSCVYQDVDPEGNEGVSISKNIVIVAGDVLKKNIASLGPLVLPLREQFLHVFSIIRRKLSMARTSIYTPNLNHAFEHFCIHPGGKAIIKAIEKNLGLRKEDMEPATMTLYRFGNTSTSSIWYELCYIEAKGRMKCGDRVWQLAFGSGFKCNSAVWKCLCDVKPDTASAWSDTIHSYPIEVPDIVRMN
;
A
#
# COMPACT_ATOMS: atom_id res chain seq x y z
N MET A 1 23.88 44.91 49.48
CA MET A 1 22.75 44.10 48.98
C MET A 1 22.62 44.39 47.50
N MET A 2 22.89 43.39 46.65
CA MET A 2 23.02 43.46 45.19
C MET A 2 23.92 44.56 44.60
N ASN A 3 24.69 44.12 43.60
CA ASN A 3 25.54 44.89 42.69
C ASN A 3 26.82 45.44 43.36
N VAL A 4 27.99 45.17 42.80
CA VAL A 4 28.35 45.57 41.44
C VAL A 4 29.08 44.45 40.67
N GLN A 5 28.66 44.27 39.41
CA GLN A 5 29.25 43.39 38.41
C GLN A 5 30.70 43.76 38.04
N ARG A 6 31.39 42.84 37.35
CA ARG A 6 32.57 43.05 36.47
C ARG A 6 33.93 43.25 37.16
N SER A 7 34.70 42.16 37.23
CA SER A 7 36.09 42.18 36.75
C SER A 7 36.56 40.77 36.44
N ARG A 8 36.27 40.35 35.19
CA ARG A 8 37.09 39.42 34.41
C ARG A 8 38.50 40.00 34.25
N ARG A 9 39.52 39.12 34.15
CA ARG A 9 40.95 39.34 33.80
C ARG A 9 41.80 39.59 35.06
N TYR A 10 42.62 38.66 35.55
CA TYR A 10 43.79 38.10 34.87
C TYR A 10 44.16 36.72 35.43
N ALA A 11 44.13 35.72 34.56
CA ALA A 11 44.94 34.52 34.67
C ALA A 11 46.24 34.80 33.91
N ALA A 12 47.40 34.63 34.55
CA ALA A 12 48.69 34.32 33.94
C ALA A 12 49.72 34.20 35.08
N TYR A 13 50.70 33.30 34.96
CA TYR A 13 51.83 33.10 35.88
C TYR A 13 51.53 32.38 37.21
N ASN A 14 51.63 31.04 37.18
CA ASN A 14 52.69 30.32 37.91
C ASN A 14 52.51 28.80 37.77
N PHE A 15 52.73 28.34 36.53
CA PHE A 15 53.33 27.05 36.22
C PHE A 15 54.80 27.16 36.63
N LEU A 16 55.21 26.70 37.81
CA LEU A 16 56.61 26.42 38.22
C LEU A 16 56.65 26.23 39.77
N SER A 17 56.49 25.00 40.23
CA SER A 17 56.91 24.47 41.56
C SER A 17 56.02 23.31 42.02
N PHE A 18 55.91 22.25 41.21
CA PHE A 18 55.32 20.97 41.65
C PHE A 18 56.40 19.91 41.86
N SER A 19 57.49 20.33 42.48
CA SER A 19 58.63 19.52 42.93
C SER A 19 58.82 19.77 44.43
N HIS A 20 57.96 19.17 45.27
CA HIS A 20 58.20 18.83 46.69
C HIS A 20 56.86 18.55 47.40
N SER A 21 56.29 17.37 47.17
CA SER A 21 55.44 16.69 48.16
C SER A 21 55.28 15.21 47.78
N LEU A 22 56.42 14.52 47.77
CA LEU A 22 56.51 13.08 48.00
C LEU A 22 56.69 12.92 49.51
N ARG A 23 55.67 12.45 50.23
CA ARG A 23 55.72 11.75 51.53
C ARG A 23 54.30 11.49 52.03
N ASN A 24 53.67 10.41 51.55
CA ASN A 24 53.19 9.29 52.38
C ASN A 24 52.44 8.28 51.48
N PRO A 25 53.04 7.13 51.14
CA PRO A 25 52.45 6.09 50.32
C PRO A 25 51.92 4.98 51.23
N ASN A 26 50.61 4.92 51.47
CA ASN A 26 49.95 3.70 51.95
C ASN A 26 48.43 3.83 51.81
N PHE A 27 47.92 3.51 50.63
CA PHE A 27 46.71 2.70 50.48
C PHE A 27 46.61 2.26 49.01
N PHE A 28 46.66 0.95 48.78
CA PHE A 28 46.71 0.24 47.49
C PHE A 28 48.07 0.16 46.78
N ILE A 29 49.06 -0.43 47.47
CA ILE A 29 50.02 -1.35 46.85
C ILE A 29 49.91 -2.66 47.62
N HIS A 30 49.30 -3.69 47.02
CA HIS A 30 49.75 -5.08 47.13
C HIS A 30 49.06 -5.90 46.04
N SER A 31 49.87 -6.70 45.35
CA SER A 31 49.60 -7.49 44.13
C SER A 31 49.70 -6.73 42.80
N LEU A 32 50.94 -6.42 42.42
CA LEU A 32 51.49 -6.68 41.08
C LEU A 32 53.01 -6.43 41.15
N SER A 33 53.68 -7.31 41.89
CA SER A 33 55.12 -7.57 41.77
C SER A 33 55.35 -8.35 40.48
N SER A 34 55.29 -7.63 39.37
CA SER A 34 55.82 -7.95 38.06
C SER A 34 55.78 -6.63 37.31
N SER A 35 56.79 -6.32 36.49
CA SER A 35 56.75 -5.17 35.59
C SER A 35 55.33 -5.05 34.98
N PRO A 36 54.58 -3.95 35.20
CA PRO A 36 53.19 -3.93 34.80
C PRO A 36 53.14 -4.11 33.28
N ASP A 37 52.55 -5.23 32.86
CA ASP A 37 52.38 -5.56 31.47
C ASP A 37 51.63 -4.40 30.77
N HIS A 38 52.03 -4.08 29.55
CA HIS A 38 51.39 -3.04 28.73
C HIS A 38 49.86 -3.20 28.66
N ARG A 39 49.35 -4.44 28.79
CA ARG A 39 47.92 -4.79 28.87
C ARG A 39 47.24 -4.29 30.14
N VAL A 40 47.92 -4.30 31.29
CA VAL A 40 47.38 -3.80 32.56
C VAL A 40 47.21 -2.29 32.50
N LEU A 41 48.24 -1.59 32.01
CA LEU A 41 48.18 -0.13 31.80
C LEU A 41 47.07 0.24 30.79
N TYR A 42 46.88 -0.55 29.73
CA TYR A 42 45.78 -0.37 28.78
C TYR A 42 44.40 -0.53 29.45
N ARG A 43 44.20 -1.57 30.27
CA ARG A 43 42.93 -1.76 31.02
C ARG A 43 42.65 -0.63 32.00
N VAL A 44 43.68 -0.11 32.67
CA VAL A 44 43.56 1.07 33.54
C VAL A 44 43.11 2.29 32.74
N LEU A 45 43.72 2.54 31.58
CA LEU A 45 43.30 3.62 30.69
C LEU A 45 41.84 3.45 30.22
N GLN A 46 41.41 2.23 29.86
CA GLN A 46 40.01 1.99 29.48
C GLN A 46 39.03 2.25 30.62
N ARG A 47 39.36 1.87 31.87
CA ARG A 47 38.54 2.21 33.04
C ARG A 47 38.50 3.72 33.28
N CYS A 48 39.64 4.41 33.18
CA CYS A 48 39.69 5.86 33.28
C CYS A 48 38.92 6.58 32.16
N LYS A 49 38.78 5.97 30.97
CA LYS A 49 37.96 6.50 29.89
C LYS A 49 36.48 6.57 30.27
N VAL A 50 36.01 5.63 31.09
CA VAL A 50 34.62 5.58 31.58
C VAL A 50 34.44 6.49 32.79
N SER A 51 35.36 6.45 33.76
CA SER A 51 35.26 7.24 35.00
C SER A 51 35.67 8.70 34.86
N MET A 52 36.31 9.09 33.74
CA MET A 52 36.84 10.44 33.47
C MET A 52 37.86 10.94 34.52
N ASP A 53 38.56 10.03 35.22
CA ASP A 53 39.54 10.37 36.23
C ASP A 53 40.90 10.80 35.62
N PHE A 54 41.07 12.12 35.48
CA PHE A 54 42.29 12.72 34.94
C PHE A 54 43.54 12.45 35.77
N LYS A 55 43.44 12.38 37.11
CA LYS A 55 44.62 12.24 37.98
C LYS A 55 45.30 10.89 37.75
N THR A 56 44.48 9.85 37.61
CA THR A 56 44.98 8.49 37.33
C THR A 56 45.51 8.36 35.90
N VAL A 57 44.92 9.05 34.92
CA VAL A 57 45.45 9.10 33.53
C VAL A 57 46.84 9.76 33.50
N ALA A 58 47.04 10.88 34.20
CA ALA A 58 48.35 11.54 34.25
C ALA A 58 49.44 10.69 34.92
N LYS A 59 49.10 10.00 36.02
CA LYS A 59 50.02 9.03 36.67
C LYS A 59 50.36 7.85 35.75
N THR A 60 49.37 7.35 35.02
CA THR A 60 49.55 6.25 34.06
C THR A 60 50.40 6.68 32.87
N HIS A 61 50.21 7.91 32.36
CA HIS A 61 51.05 8.50 31.31
C HIS A 61 52.52 8.60 31.74
N ALA A 62 52.78 9.12 32.95
CA ALA A 62 54.14 9.20 33.49
C ALA A 62 54.79 7.81 33.59
N ARG A 63 54.04 6.79 34.05
CA ARG A 63 54.50 5.39 34.10
C ARG A 63 54.80 4.81 32.71
N ILE A 64 53.97 5.12 31.70
CA ILE A 64 54.20 4.68 30.31
C ILE A 64 55.52 5.23 29.76
N ILE A 65 55.88 6.48 30.10
CA ILE A 65 57.15 7.09 29.68
C ILE A 65 58.33 6.44 30.43
N VAL A 66 58.26 6.35 31.76
CA VAL A 66 59.34 5.81 32.60
C VAL A 66 59.66 4.34 32.27
N LEU A 67 58.64 3.55 31.92
CA LEU A 67 58.80 2.13 31.57
C LEU A 67 59.18 1.89 30.09
N GLY A 68 59.39 2.94 29.29
CA GLY A 68 59.73 2.80 27.87
C GLY A 68 58.57 2.33 26.97
N TYR A 69 57.34 2.27 27.50
CA TYR A 69 56.17 1.82 26.75
C TYR A 69 55.57 2.88 25.81
N ALA A 70 56.18 4.06 25.72
CA ALA A 70 55.79 5.12 24.78
C ALA A 70 55.89 4.68 23.30
N ALA A 71 56.60 3.59 23.01
CA ALA A 71 56.70 3.00 21.67
C ALA A 71 55.54 2.04 21.31
N TYR A 72 54.65 1.69 22.25
CA TYR A 72 53.56 0.72 22.04
C TYR A 72 52.31 1.39 21.46
N PRO A 73 51.93 1.11 20.20
CA PRO A 73 50.84 1.80 19.50
C PRO A 73 49.48 1.75 20.19
N SER A 74 49.12 0.60 20.80
CA SER A 74 47.82 0.38 21.44
C SER A 74 47.64 1.20 22.72
N LEU A 75 48.69 1.28 23.55
CA LEU A 75 48.74 2.11 24.75
C LEU A 75 48.67 3.59 24.40
N VAL A 76 49.43 4.00 23.39
CA VAL A 76 49.49 5.38 22.93
C VAL A 76 48.14 5.83 22.35
N ALA A 77 47.49 5.00 21.51
CA ALA A 77 46.16 5.28 20.99
C ALA A 77 45.11 5.39 22.12
N SER A 78 45.16 4.48 23.09
CA SER A 78 44.29 4.51 24.27
C SER A 78 44.52 5.77 25.11
N LEU A 79 45.77 6.19 25.29
CA LEU A 79 46.14 7.37 26.06
C LEU A 79 45.61 8.65 25.40
N ILE A 80 45.82 8.81 24.09
CA ILE A 80 45.30 9.93 23.30
C ILE A 80 43.78 10.01 23.42
N SER A 81 43.09 8.87 23.28
CA SER A 81 41.63 8.77 23.41
C SER A 81 41.16 9.14 24.81
N THR A 82 41.83 8.67 25.87
CA THR A 82 41.47 9.02 27.25
C THR A 82 41.63 10.51 27.55
N TYR A 83 42.70 11.16 27.09
CA TYR A 83 42.87 12.61 27.28
C TYR A 83 41.84 13.43 26.51
N ALA A 84 41.46 12.99 25.30
CA ALA A 84 40.39 13.62 24.53
C ALA A 84 39.03 13.49 25.24
N ARG A 85 38.73 12.30 25.79
CA ARG A 85 37.51 12.03 26.58
C ARG A 85 37.43 12.88 27.84
N CYS A 86 38.55 13.08 28.54
CA CYS A 86 38.66 13.98 29.71
C CYS A 86 38.66 15.48 29.34
N ARG A 87 38.36 15.85 28.09
CA ARG A 87 38.34 17.23 27.56
C ARG A 87 39.68 17.97 27.69
N LYS A 88 40.80 17.25 27.84
CA LYS A 88 42.16 17.81 27.88
C LYS A 88 42.81 17.74 26.50
N PHE A 89 42.17 18.42 25.54
CA PHE A 89 42.60 18.42 24.14
C PHE A 89 44.02 18.93 23.94
N HIS A 90 44.47 19.90 24.75
CA HIS A 90 45.85 20.40 24.69
C HIS A 90 46.89 19.31 24.92
N ILE A 91 46.71 18.48 25.95
CA ILE A 91 47.63 17.39 26.30
C ILE A 91 47.54 16.27 25.26
N SER A 92 46.33 15.93 24.82
CA SER A 92 46.12 14.98 23.72
C SER A 92 46.87 15.42 22.44
N HIS A 93 46.80 16.71 22.09
CA HIS A 93 47.52 17.27 20.96
C HIS A 93 49.05 17.31 21.16
N GLN A 94 49.54 17.55 22.38
CA GLN A 94 50.97 17.47 22.69
C GLN A 94 51.51 16.05 22.53
N VAL A 95 50.80 15.05 23.06
CA VAL A 95 51.16 13.63 22.88
C VAL A 95 51.15 13.27 21.40
N LEU A 96 50.13 13.68 20.65
CA LEU A 96 50.05 13.47 19.20
C LEU A 96 51.23 14.13 18.46
N ARG A 97 51.62 15.35 18.84
CA ARG A 97 52.77 16.06 18.24
C ARG A 97 54.09 15.36 18.56
N TYR A 98 54.28 14.92 19.80
CA TYR A 98 55.46 14.16 20.23
C TYR A 98 55.64 12.86 19.42
N ILE A 99 54.55 12.12 19.20
CA ILE A 99 54.56 10.90 18.38
C ILE A 99 54.90 11.21 16.93
N THR A 100 54.27 12.26 16.37
CA THR A 100 54.51 12.64 14.96
C THR A 100 55.97 13.08 14.74
N SER A 101 56.63 13.66 15.75
CA SER A 101 58.01 14.15 15.63
C SER A 101 59.09 13.13 16.01
N HIS A 102 58.79 12.12 16.85
CA HIS A 102 59.79 11.14 17.32
C HIS A 102 59.58 9.71 16.79
N VAL A 103 58.38 9.37 16.28
CA VAL A 103 58.07 8.04 15.73
C VAL A 103 58.11 8.14 14.20
N SER A 104 59.31 8.06 13.60
CA SER A 104 59.51 8.19 12.15
C SER A 104 59.15 6.94 11.34
N VAL A 105 58.80 5.82 11.98
CA VAL A 105 58.55 4.54 11.27
C VAL A 105 57.07 4.46 10.86
N PHE A 106 56.83 4.57 9.55
CA PHE A 106 55.54 4.44 8.86
C PHE A 106 54.62 3.34 9.43
N PHE A 107 55.18 2.15 9.69
CA PHE A 107 54.46 1.00 10.27
C PHE A 107 53.81 1.29 11.63
N LYS A 108 54.48 2.04 12.52
CA LYS A 108 53.96 2.37 13.85
C LYS A 108 52.78 3.34 13.76
N MET A 109 52.78 4.27 12.79
CA MET A 109 51.66 5.20 12.59
C MET A 109 50.40 4.49 12.08
N ASN A 110 50.53 3.53 11.15
CA ASN A 110 49.41 2.72 10.67
C ASN A 110 48.73 1.95 11.82
N ILE A 111 49.52 1.33 12.71
CA ILE A 111 48.98 0.60 13.87
C ILE A 111 48.28 1.56 14.85
N ILE A 112 48.80 2.77 15.07
CA ILE A 112 48.13 3.76 15.93
C ILE A 112 46.78 4.17 15.31
N ILE A 113 46.72 4.42 14.00
CA ILE A 113 45.49 4.74 13.28
C ILE A 113 44.49 3.59 13.40
N GLU A 114 44.91 2.35 13.17
CA GLU A 114 44.07 1.16 13.30
C GLU A 114 43.47 1.04 14.72
N ASN A 115 44.28 1.25 15.76
CA ASN A 115 43.81 1.21 17.15
C ASN A 115 42.86 2.37 17.47
N LEU A 116 43.14 3.60 17.02
CA LEU A 116 42.24 4.74 17.21
C LEU A 116 40.88 4.52 16.56
N VAL A 117 40.87 3.96 15.35
CA VAL A 117 39.66 3.57 14.62
C VAL A 117 38.90 2.46 15.36
N LYS A 118 39.59 1.42 15.87
CA LYS A 118 38.96 0.35 16.68
C LYS A 118 38.31 0.91 17.95
N ILE A 119 38.87 1.98 18.52
CA ILE A 119 38.35 2.67 19.71
C ILE A 119 37.21 3.67 19.36
N GLY A 120 36.97 3.91 18.06
CA GLY A 120 35.91 4.79 17.55
C GLY A 120 36.31 6.27 17.37
N GLU A 121 37.57 6.63 17.64
CA GLU A 121 38.09 8.01 17.55
C GLU A 121 38.54 8.37 16.12
N CYS A 122 37.63 8.23 15.16
CA CYS A 122 37.96 8.37 13.74
C CYS A 122 38.47 9.78 13.36
N ASP A 123 38.05 10.84 14.06
CA ASP A 123 38.50 12.21 13.76
C ASP A 123 39.96 12.46 14.19
N ILE A 124 40.38 11.83 15.29
CA ILE A 124 41.78 11.88 15.74
C ILE A 124 42.65 11.04 14.81
N ALA A 125 42.16 9.86 14.40
CA ALA A 125 42.81 9.03 13.40
C ALA A 125 43.02 9.79 12.08
N LYS A 126 42.01 10.54 11.62
CA LYS A 126 42.12 11.40 10.42
C LYS A 126 43.15 12.51 10.57
N LYS A 127 43.21 13.18 11.72
CA LYS A 127 44.23 14.21 11.98
C LYS A 127 45.65 13.64 11.96
N LEU A 128 45.84 12.41 12.43
CA LEU A 128 47.13 11.72 12.37
C LEU A 128 47.46 11.34 10.93
N PHE A 129 46.49 10.76 10.21
CA PHE A 129 46.58 10.44 8.79
C PHE A 129 47.00 11.64 7.94
N ASP A 130 46.42 12.82 8.18
CA ASP A 130 46.72 14.05 7.45
C ASP A 130 48.15 14.57 7.66
N LYS A 131 48.79 14.17 8.77
CA LYS A 131 50.17 14.54 9.08
C LYS A 131 51.21 13.56 8.55
N MET A 132 50.80 12.39 8.06
CA MET A 132 51.73 11.41 7.46
C MET A 132 52.24 11.94 6.12
N SER A 133 53.56 11.86 5.91
CA SER A 133 54.23 12.27 4.67
C SER A 133 54.07 11.25 3.54
N VAL A 134 53.98 9.96 3.88
CA VAL A 134 53.74 8.85 2.96
C VAL A 134 52.50 8.09 3.44
N ARG A 135 51.64 7.68 2.50
CA ARG A 135 50.39 6.93 2.77
C ARG A 135 50.26 5.83 1.72
N ASP A 136 50.29 4.58 2.15
CA ASP A 136 50.12 3.44 1.26
C ASP A 136 48.67 2.93 1.25
N VAL A 137 48.38 1.94 0.40
CA VAL A 137 47.06 1.31 0.28
C VAL A 137 46.54 0.82 1.64
N VAL A 138 47.42 0.30 2.50
CA VAL A 138 47.05 -0.19 3.85
C VAL A 138 46.61 0.97 4.75
N THR A 139 47.30 2.11 4.72
CA THR A 139 46.90 3.31 5.48
C THR A 139 45.50 3.78 5.06
N TRP A 140 45.21 3.83 3.76
CA TRP A 140 43.90 4.23 3.23
C TRP A 140 42.80 3.22 3.59
N ASN A 141 43.05 1.93 3.38
CA ASN A 141 42.11 0.85 3.69
C ASN A 141 41.76 0.78 5.18
N THR A 142 42.74 1.00 6.06
CA THR A 142 42.53 1.06 7.51
C THR A 142 41.52 2.14 7.88
N LEU A 143 41.63 3.32 7.24
CA LEU A 143 40.75 4.44 7.50
C LEU A 143 39.36 4.19 6.89
N ILE A 144 39.28 3.75 5.63
CA ILE A 144 38.01 3.47 4.91
C ILE A 144 37.21 2.39 5.64
N GLY A 145 37.80 1.21 5.85
CA GLY A 145 37.15 0.12 6.57
C GLY A 145 36.83 0.49 8.02
N GLY A 146 37.66 1.35 8.62
CA GLY A 146 37.45 1.93 9.93
C GLY A 146 36.21 2.80 10.05
N TYR A 147 36.02 3.72 9.11
CA TYR A 147 34.83 4.56 9.03
C TYR A 147 33.57 3.72 8.79
N VAL A 148 33.65 2.68 7.95
CA VAL A 148 32.53 1.74 7.72
C VAL A 148 32.15 0.99 9.00
N LYS A 149 33.12 0.43 9.72
CA LYS A 149 32.89 -0.27 11.00
C LYS A 149 32.27 0.63 12.07
N ASN A 150 32.61 1.93 12.06
CA ASN A 150 32.06 2.93 12.97
C ASN A 150 30.77 3.61 12.44
N SER A 151 30.10 3.03 11.45
CA SER A 151 28.84 3.54 10.86
C SER A 151 28.93 4.96 10.27
N ARG A 152 30.12 5.39 9.87
CA ARG A 152 30.41 6.70 9.24
C ARG A 152 30.62 6.55 7.73
N PHE A 153 29.61 6.02 7.06
CA PHE A 153 29.71 5.59 5.66
C PHE A 153 30.00 6.74 4.66
N LEU A 154 29.46 7.94 4.91
CA LEU A 154 29.71 9.13 4.07
C LEU A 154 31.18 9.55 4.13
N ASP A 155 31.77 9.52 5.33
CA ASP A 155 33.18 9.84 5.50
C ASP A 155 34.05 8.77 4.82
N ALA A 156 33.68 7.49 4.89
CA ALA A 156 34.38 6.43 4.16
C ALA A 156 34.45 6.69 2.64
N LEU A 157 33.34 7.12 2.03
CA LEU A 157 33.31 7.50 0.61
C LEU A 157 34.16 8.74 0.31
N ARG A 158 34.19 9.72 1.22
CA ARG A 158 35.05 10.91 1.08
C ARG A 158 36.53 10.54 1.13
N ILE A 159 36.92 9.64 2.04
CA ILE A 159 38.28 9.13 2.11
C ILE A 159 38.65 8.34 0.85
N PHE A 160 37.73 7.52 0.33
CA PHE A 160 37.96 6.80 -0.92
C PHE A 160 38.19 7.75 -2.11
N LYS A 161 37.37 8.80 -2.27
CA LYS A 161 37.64 9.85 -3.27
C LYS A 161 39.00 10.51 -3.06
N GLY A 162 39.40 10.73 -1.81
CA GLY A 162 40.74 11.23 -1.45
C GLY A 162 41.89 10.31 -1.88
N MET A 163 41.70 8.99 -1.75
CA MET A 163 42.67 7.98 -2.21
C MET A 163 42.89 8.06 -3.72
N LEU A 164 41.80 8.17 -4.48
CA LEU A 164 41.84 8.31 -5.95
C LEU A 164 42.52 9.61 -6.37
N ASN A 165 42.20 10.73 -5.71
CA ASN A 165 42.85 12.03 -5.98
C ASN A 165 44.35 12.02 -5.67
N ALA A 166 44.76 11.22 -4.68
CA ALA A 166 46.17 10.98 -4.36
C ALA A 166 46.86 10.00 -5.32
N LYS A 167 46.16 9.52 -6.36
CA LYS A 167 46.63 8.54 -7.36
C LYS A 167 47.12 7.23 -6.74
N VAL A 168 46.55 6.84 -5.60
CA VAL A 168 46.82 5.54 -4.96
C VAL A 168 45.82 4.52 -5.50
N GLU A 169 46.32 3.44 -6.08
CA GLU A 169 45.49 2.40 -6.70
C GLU A 169 44.69 1.60 -5.66
N PRO A 170 43.34 1.53 -5.79
CA PRO A 170 42.50 0.70 -4.94
C PRO A 170 42.73 -0.80 -5.16
N ASP A 171 42.61 -1.59 -4.10
CA ASP A 171 42.63 -3.05 -4.16
C ASP A 171 41.25 -3.66 -3.85
N GLY A 172 41.16 -5.00 -3.90
CA GLY A 172 39.92 -5.71 -3.56
C GLY A 172 39.39 -5.42 -2.15
N PHE A 173 40.28 -5.17 -1.17
CA PHE A 173 39.88 -4.79 0.20
C PHE A 173 39.28 -3.39 0.24
N THR A 174 39.82 -2.45 -0.54
CA THR A 174 39.26 -1.11 -0.72
C THR A 174 37.83 -1.22 -1.24
N PHE A 175 37.62 -1.95 -2.33
CA PHE A 175 36.30 -2.09 -2.95
C PHE A 175 35.30 -2.79 -2.04
N ALA A 176 35.66 -3.87 -1.35
CA ALA A 176 34.78 -4.55 -0.39
C ALA A 176 34.27 -3.59 0.71
N SER A 177 35.17 -2.74 1.23
CA SER A 177 34.82 -1.76 2.26
C SER A 177 33.90 -0.66 1.71
N VAL A 178 34.21 -0.12 0.53
CA VAL A 178 33.44 0.96 -0.10
C VAL A 178 32.06 0.48 -0.55
N ILE A 179 31.97 -0.70 -1.17
CA ILE A 179 30.71 -1.35 -1.58
C ILE A 179 29.81 -1.55 -0.36
N THR A 180 30.37 -2.04 0.76
CA THR A 180 29.62 -2.16 2.03
C THR A 180 29.10 -0.80 2.51
N GLY A 181 29.91 0.25 2.42
CA GLY A 181 29.50 1.62 2.72
C GLY A 181 28.35 2.10 1.84
N CYS A 182 28.43 1.87 0.52
CA CYS A 182 27.37 2.18 -0.44
C CYS A 182 26.08 1.41 -0.15
N ALA A 183 26.18 0.11 0.15
CA ALA A 183 25.06 -0.74 0.50
C ALA A 183 24.33 -0.23 1.75
N ARG A 184 25.08 0.16 2.80
CA ARG A 184 24.52 0.70 4.05
C ARG A 184 23.93 2.10 3.89
N LEU A 185 24.45 2.90 2.97
CA LEU A 185 23.86 4.20 2.59
C LEU A 185 22.68 4.08 1.64
N GLY A 186 22.55 2.96 0.93
CA GLY A 186 21.62 2.83 -0.18
C GLY A 186 21.92 3.78 -1.35
N ALA A 187 23.13 4.33 -1.48
CA ALA A 187 23.47 5.35 -2.49
C ALA A 187 23.72 4.70 -3.86
N LEU A 188 22.75 4.77 -4.79
CA LEU A 188 22.83 4.03 -6.07
C LEU A 188 23.83 4.64 -7.02
N LYS A 189 23.92 5.98 -7.11
CA LYS A 189 24.82 6.60 -8.07
C LYS A 189 26.25 6.28 -7.69
N ASN A 190 26.57 6.42 -6.40
CA ASN A 190 27.86 6.00 -5.85
C ASN A 190 28.11 4.50 -6.04
N ALA A 191 27.11 3.65 -5.80
CA ALA A 191 27.23 2.20 -6.03
C ALA A 191 27.58 1.86 -7.49
N LYS A 192 26.90 2.49 -8.46
CA LYS A 192 27.19 2.32 -9.89
C LYS A 192 28.56 2.85 -10.27
N TRP A 193 28.95 4.01 -9.75
CA TRP A 193 30.27 4.60 -9.97
C TRP A 193 31.38 3.69 -9.43
N VAL A 194 31.23 3.19 -8.20
CA VAL A 194 32.19 2.26 -7.58
C VAL A 194 32.28 0.96 -8.38
N HIS A 195 31.15 0.40 -8.82
CA HIS A 195 31.15 -0.81 -9.64
C HIS A 195 31.83 -0.57 -11.01
N ALA A 196 31.53 0.54 -11.69
CA ALA A 196 32.18 0.89 -12.96
C ALA A 196 33.70 1.07 -12.80
N LEU A 197 34.12 1.76 -11.72
CA LEU A 197 35.53 1.96 -11.41
C LEU A 197 36.24 0.63 -11.10
N MET A 198 35.57 -0.29 -10.40
CA MET A 198 36.12 -1.62 -10.11
C MET A 198 36.36 -2.44 -11.39
N VAL A 199 35.44 -2.34 -12.37
CA VAL A 199 35.58 -2.96 -13.69
C VAL A 199 36.69 -2.30 -14.50
N GLU A 200 36.77 -0.96 -14.50
CA GLU A 200 37.84 -0.19 -15.15
C GLU A 200 39.23 -0.59 -14.63
N LYS A 201 39.35 -0.76 -13.31
CA LYS A 201 40.57 -1.21 -12.63
C LYS A 201 40.83 -2.71 -12.74
N ARG A 202 39.98 -3.46 -13.45
CA ARG A 202 40.10 -4.91 -13.69
C ARG A 202 40.27 -5.72 -12.42
N ILE A 203 39.57 -5.35 -11.35
CA ILE A 203 39.61 -6.10 -10.09
C ILE A 203 38.90 -7.43 -10.27
N GLU A 204 39.59 -8.52 -9.98
CA GLU A 204 39.02 -9.86 -10.06
C GLU A 204 37.91 -10.06 -9.01
N LEU A 205 36.77 -10.57 -9.46
CA LEU A 205 35.64 -10.90 -8.60
C LEU A 205 35.86 -12.25 -7.91
N ASN A 206 36.21 -12.21 -6.64
CA ASN A 206 36.10 -13.38 -5.76
C ASN A 206 34.68 -13.50 -5.17
N TYR A 207 34.43 -14.57 -4.42
CA TYR A 207 33.12 -14.80 -3.81
C TYR A 207 32.70 -13.69 -2.82
N ILE A 208 33.67 -13.02 -2.18
CA ILE A 208 33.43 -11.94 -1.21
C ILE A 208 32.92 -10.69 -1.95
N LEU A 209 33.62 -10.26 -3.00
CA LEU A 209 33.23 -9.11 -3.82
C LEU A 209 31.93 -9.37 -4.57
N SER A 210 31.75 -10.59 -5.08
CA SER A 210 30.51 -11.00 -5.76
C SER A 210 29.30 -10.91 -4.83
N ALA A 211 29.39 -11.49 -3.62
CA ALA A 211 28.34 -11.39 -2.61
C ALA A 211 28.10 -9.92 -2.18
N ALA A 212 29.15 -9.13 -2.02
CA ALA A 212 29.05 -7.72 -1.64
C ALA A 212 28.35 -6.87 -2.71
N LEU A 213 28.57 -7.12 -4.01
CA LEU A 213 27.87 -6.44 -5.10
C LEU A 213 26.39 -6.80 -5.16
N ILE A 214 26.06 -8.08 -5.02
CA ILE A 214 24.67 -8.56 -4.97
C ILE A 214 23.93 -7.89 -3.81
N ASP A 215 24.52 -7.91 -2.61
CA ASP A 215 23.98 -7.26 -1.41
C ASP A 215 23.85 -5.75 -1.59
N MET A 216 24.86 -5.10 -2.19
CA MET A 216 24.83 -3.66 -2.46
C MET A 216 23.69 -3.31 -3.39
N TYR A 217 23.52 -3.97 -4.53
CA TYR A 217 22.41 -3.66 -5.44
C TYR A 217 21.05 -3.97 -4.83
N ALA A 218 20.93 -5.06 -4.05
CA ALA A 218 19.70 -5.39 -3.34
C ALA A 218 19.33 -4.31 -2.31
N LYS A 219 20.27 -3.89 -1.44
CA LYS A 219 20.06 -2.82 -0.45
C LYS A 219 19.90 -1.45 -1.09
N CYS A 220 20.52 -1.25 -2.25
CA CYS A 220 20.27 -0.15 -3.15
C CYS A 220 18.98 -0.32 -3.96
N GLY A 221 17.99 -1.11 -3.53
CA GLY A 221 16.66 -1.13 -4.14
C GLY A 221 16.59 -1.58 -5.61
N ARG A 222 17.67 -2.15 -6.16
CA ARG A 222 17.77 -2.66 -7.54
C ARG A 222 17.99 -4.17 -7.50
N ILE A 223 16.94 -4.88 -7.06
CA ILE A 223 16.94 -6.34 -6.99
C ILE A 223 17.07 -7.00 -8.37
N ASP A 224 16.64 -6.32 -9.41
CA ASP A 224 16.82 -6.69 -10.82
C ASP A 224 18.30 -6.74 -11.21
N VAL A 225 19.07 -5.70 -10.89
CA VAL A 225 20.52 -5.67 -11.13
C VAL A 225 21.24 -6.66 -10.22
N SER A 226 20.77 -6.82 -8.98
CA SER A 226 21.28 -7.83 -8.06
C SER A 226 21.15 -9.25 -8.63
N LYS A 227 19.98 -9.60 -9.22
CA LYS A 227 19.78 -10.86 -9.93
C LYS A 227 20.69 -11.01 -11.16
N GLN A 228 20.89 -9.94 -11.93
CA GLN A 228 21.81 -9.96 -13.08
C GLN A 228 23.25 -10.26 -12.63
N VAL A 229 23.75 -9.55 -11.62
CA VAL A 229 25.08 -9.80 -11.05
C VAL A 229 25.19 -11.22 -10.52
N PHE A 230 24.14 -11.74 -9.87
CA PHE A 230 24.10 -13.13 -9.40
C PHE A 230 24.21 -14.17 -10.53
N GLU A 231 23.66 -13.89 -11.71
CA GLU A 231 23.81 -14.78 -12.88
C GLU A 231 25.18 -14.62 -13.56
N ASP A 232 25.78 -13.43 -13.52
CA ASP A 232 27.04 -13.12 -14.21
C ASP A 232 28.29 -13.59 -13.43
N VAL A 233 28.20 -13.75 -12.11
CA VAL A 233 29.33 -14.16 -11.25
C VAL A 233 29.40 -15.67 -11.06
N LYS A 234 30.59 -16.17 -10.72
CA LYS A 234 30.76 -17.57 -10.29
C LYS A 234 30.06 -17.80 -8.94
N ARG A 235 29.24 -18.85 -8.87
CA ARG A 235 28.39 -19.20 -7.70
C ARG A 235 28.88 -20.45 -6.97
N ASP A 236 30.19 -20.63 -6.90
CA ASP A 236 30.82 -21.79 -6.29
C ASP A 236 30.84 -21.75 -4.75
N HIS A 237 30.48 -20.61 -4.15
CA HIS A 237 30.51 -20.43 -2.70
C HIS A 237 29.15 -19.99 -2.14
N VAL A 238 28.76 -20.56 -1.00
CA VAL A 238 27.47 -20.34 -0.29
C VAL A 238 27.17 -18.87 -0.02
N SER A 239 28.18 -18.04 0.20
CA SER A 239 28.02 -16.60 0.46
C SER A 239 27.31 -15.85 -0.69
N VAL A 240 27.51 -16.26 -1.94
CA VAL A 240 26.91 -15.64 -3.13
C VAL A 240 25.40 -15.94 -3.16
N TRP A 241 25.02 -17.18 -2.84
CA TRP A 241 23.63 -17.61 -2.69
C TRP A 241 22.94 -16.91 -1.52
N ASN A 242 23.61 -16.84 -0.37
CA ASN A 242 23.10 -16.15 0.81
C ASN A 242 22.85 -14.67 0.55
N ALA A 243 23.71 -13.99 -0.21
CA ALA A 243 23.50 -12.59 -0.59
C ALA A 243 22.22 -12.42 -1.43
N MET A 244 21.97 -13.33 -2.38
CA MET A 244 20.77 -13.29 -3.22
C MET A 244 19.49 -13.64 -2.43
N ILE A 245 19.52 -14.70 -1.60
CA ILE A 245 18.39 -15.12 -0.75
C ILE A 245 18.01 -14.00 0.23
N ASN A 246 18.98 -13.42 0.93
CA ASN A 246 18.75 -12.28 1.83
C ASN A 246 18.24 -11.04 1.08
N GLY A 247 18.78 -10.79 -0.12
CA GLY A 247 18.30 -9.73 -1.01
C GLY A 247 16.82 -9.91 -1.36
N LEU A 248 16.41 -11.11 -1.75
CA LEU A 248 15.00 -11.43 -2.08
C LEU A 248 14.09 -11.35 -0.85
N ALA A 249 14.56 -11.87 0.29
CA ALA A 249 13.85 -11.81 1.57
C ALA A 249 13.51 -10.36 1.93
N SER A 250 14.50 -9.47 1.93
CA SER A 250 14.34 -8.05 2.29
C SER A 250 13.40 -7.28 1.36
N HIS A 251 13.17 -7.78 0.13
CA HIS A 251 12.22 -7.23 -0.84
C HIS A 251 10.83 -7.90 -0.80
N GLY A 252 10.59 -8.82 0.14
CA GLY A 252 9.34 -9.55 0.27
C GLY A 252 9.08 -10.57 -0.85
N LEU A 253 10.13 -10.97 -1.59
CA LEU A 253 10.04 -11.92 -2.71
C LEU A 253 10.31 -13.35 -2.23
N ALA A 254 9.50 -13.83 -1.27
CA ALA A 254 9.75 -15.12 -0.61
C ALA A 254 9.74 -16.31 -1.57
N LEU A 255 8.84 -16.34 -2.56
CA LEU A 255 8.79 -17.41 -3.56
C LEU A 255 10.04 -17.44 -4.46
N ASP A 256 10.60 -16.27 -4.81
CA ASP A 256 11.86 -16.23 -5.56
C ASP A 256 13.02 -16.75 -4.68
N ALA A 257 12.99 -16.43 -3.37
CA ALA A 257 14.00 -16.91 -2.43
C ALA A 257 13.98 -18.43 -2.26
N THR A 258 12.80 -19.05 -2.23
CA THR A 258 12.67 -20.53 -2.19
C THR A 258 13.15 -21.17 -3.49
N VAL A 259 12.89 -20.56 -4.65
CA VAL A 259 13.44 -21.02 -5.94
C VAL A 259 14.97 -20.97 -5.95
N VAL A 260 15.57 -19.88 -5.45
CA VAL A 260 17.04 -19.76 -5.34
C VAL A 260 17.61 -20.80 -4.37
N PHE A 261 16.93 -21.06 -3.25
CA PHE A 261 17.31 -22.12 -2.31
C PHE A 261 17.27 -23.51 -2.96
N SER A 262 16.18 -23.85 -3.66
CA SER A 262 16.11 -25.14 -4.36
C SER A 262 17.16 -25.26 -5.47
N ARG A 263 17.48 -24.17 -6.17
CA ARG A 263 18.56 -24.16 -7.17
C ARG A 263 19.94 -24.35 -6.53
N MET A 264 20.17 -23.77 -5.35
CA MET A 264 21.40 -23.97 -4.58
C MET A 264 21.63 -25.47 -4.28
N GLU A 265 20.56 -26.17 -3.88
CA GLU A 265 20.60 -27.62 -3.66
C GLU A 265 20.88 -28.40 -4.95
N LEU A 266 20.23 -28.02 -6.06
CA LEU A 266 20.44 -28.68 -7.36
C LEU A 266 21.86 -28.48 -7.91
N GLU A 267 22.48 -27.33 -7.65
CA GLU A 267 23.87 -27.05 -7.99
C GLU A 267 24.88 -27.62 -6.96
N ASN A 268 24.40 -28.47 -6.03
CA ASN A 268 25.19 -29.15 -4.99
C ASN A 268 25.99 -28.21 -4.07
N VAL A 269 25.51 -26.99 -3.85
CA VAL A 269 26.08 -26.08 -2.85
C VAL A 269 25.35 -26.30 -1.54
N LEU A 270 26.07 -26.72 -0.50
CA LEU A 270 25.47 -27.02 0.80
C LEU A 270 24.98 -25.74 1.51
N PRO A 271 23.70 -25.68 1.93
CA PRO A 271 23.18 -24.62 2.80
C PRO A 271 23.97 -24.52 4.10
N ASP A 272 24.20 -23.31 4.56
CA ASP A 272 24.78 -23.03 5.87
C ASP A 272 23.75 -22.39 6.82
N TYR A 273 24.16 -22.10 8.04
CA TYR A 273 23.29 -21.45 9.02
C TYR A 273 22.80 -20.06 8.54
N VAL A 274 23.59 -19.33 7.75
CA VAL A 274 23.19 -18.03 7.20
C VAL A 274 22.12 -18.20 6.10
N THR A 275 22.16 -19.29 5.33
CA THR A 275 21.14 -19.63 4.34
C THR A 275 19.76 -19.76 5.00
N PHE A 276 19.70 -20.48 6.13
CA PHE A 276 18.45 -20.71 6.85
C PHE A 276 17.92 -19.43 7.53
N ILE A 277 18.79 -18.57 8.06
CA ILE A 277 18.37 -17.23 8.52
C ILE A 277 17.69 -16.47 7.36
N GLY A 278 18.27 -16.50 6.16
CA GLY A 278 17.72 -15.82 4.98
C GLY A 278 16.36 -16.36 4.53
N ILE A 279 16.20 -17.69 4.47
CA ILE A 279 14.93 -18.30 4.04
C ILE A 279 13.83 -18.13 5.08
N LEU A 280 14.15 -18.23 6.37
CA LEU A 280 13.21 -17.99 7.47
C LEU A 280 12.80 -16.52 7.52
N ALA A 281 13.72 -15.59 7.29
CA ALA A 281 13.40 -14.16 7.14
C ALA A 281 12.47 -13.90 5.94
N ALA A 282 12.69 -14.58 4.81
CA ALA A 282 11.80 -14.50 3.66
C ALA A 282 10.38 -14.98 4.01
N CYS A 283 10.27 -16.11 4.72
CA CYS A 283 9.00 -16.62 5.21
C CYS A 283 8.34 -15.64 6.21
N SER A 284 9.10 -15.08 7.15
CA SER A 284 8.62 -14.06 8.11
C SER A 284 8.01 -12.85 7.39
N HIS A 285 8.70 -12.33 6.36
CA HIS A 285 8.22 -11.15 5.63
C HIS A 285 7.01 -11.43 4.74
N ALA A 286 6.83 -12.66 4.28
CA ALA A 286 5.67 -13.08 3.48
C ALA A 286 4.53 -13.71 4.30
N GLY A 287 4.71 -13.94 5.61
CA GLY A 287 3.73 -14.60 6.47
C GLY A 287 3.55 -16.10 6.19
N LEU A 288 4.56 -16.77 5.63
CA LEU A 288 4.51 -18.19 5.27
C LEU A 288 4.88 -19.07 6.48
N VAL A 289 3.96 -19.19 7.44
CA VAL A 289 4.20 -19.91 8.72
C VAL A 289 4.58 -21.37 8.51
N GLU A 290 3.79 -22.10 7.71
CA GLU A 290 4.00 -23.54 7.49
C GLU A 290 5.32 -23.85 6.78
N GLU A 291 5.66 -23.08 5.74
CA GLU A 291 6.96 -23.23 5.07
C GLU A 291 8.11 -22.83 6.00
N GLY A 292 7.94 -21.80 6.84
CA GLY A 292 8.93 -21.43 7.85
C GLY A 292 9.20 -22.55 8.86
N ARG A 293 8.16 -23.21 9.38
CA ARG A 293 8.29 -24.39 10.25
C ARG A 293 9.02 -25.53 9.54
N LYS A 294 8.62 -25.83 8.30
CA LYS A 294 9.26 -26.86 7.48
C LYS A 294 10.74 -26.58 7.23
N TYR A 295 11.14 -25.33 6.93
CA TYR A 295 12.55 -24.99 6.77
C TYR A 295 13.33 -25.05 8.09
N PHE A 296 12.71 -24.66 9.20
CA PHE A 296 13.31 -24.75 10.53
C PHE A 296 13.57 -26.22 10.93
N ASP A 297 12.62 -27.11 10.66
CA ASP A 297 12.77 -28.55 10.91
C ASP A 297 13.77 -29.18 9.93
N MET A 298 13.74 -28.79 8.66
CA MET A 298 14.66 -29.27 7.63
C MET A 298 16.12 -28.94 7.96
N MET A 299 16.38 -27.77 8.54
CA MET A 299 17.71 -27.34 8.96
C MET A 299 18.34 -28.36 9.92
N HIS A 300 17.59 -28.82 10.92
CA HIS A 300 18.06 -29.80 11.89
C HIS A 300 18.04 -31.23 11.33
N ASN A 301 16.92 -31.65 10.72
CA ASN A 301 16.68 -33.05 10.36
C ASN A 301 17.47 -33.50 9.11
N ARG A 302 17.66 -32.61 8.13
CA ARG A 302 18.29 -32.96 6.84
C ARG A 302 19.70 -32.44 6.71
N PHE A 303 19.94 -31.21 7.15
CA PHE A 303 21.24 -30.56 7.02
C PHE A 303 22.09 -30.63 8.29
N LEU A 304 21.55 -31.19 9.39
CA LEU A 304 22.24 -31.36 10.68
C LEU A 304 22.79 -30.04 11.25
N ILE A 305 22.16 -28.92 10.90
CA ILE A 305 22.52 -27.59 11.38
C ILE A 305 21.73 -27.32 12.66
N GLN A 306 22.44 -27.06 13.75
CA GLN A 306 21.80 -26.74 15.03
C GLN A 306 21.23 -25.32 15.01
N PRO A 307 19.95 -25.11 15.39
CA PRO A 307 19.37 -23.79 15.47
C PRO A 307 20.13 -22.88 16.45
N GLN A 308 20.67 -21.79 15.93
CA GLN A 308 21.24 -20.69 16.72
C GLN A 308 20.19 -19.64 17.09
N LEU A 309 20.58 -18.72 17.98
CA LEU A 309 19.77 -17.61 18.49
C LEU A 309 19.05 -16.83 17.38
N GLU A 310 19.73 -16.56 16.27
CA GLU A 310 19.20 -15.83 15.13
C GLU A 310 18.04 -16.56 14.45
N HIS A 311 18.09 -17.89 14.36
CA HIS A 311 17.02 -18.70 13.76
C HIS A 311 15.76 -18.65 14.63
N TYR A 312 15.91 -18.84 15.94
CA TYR A 312 14.81 -18.67 16.89
C TYR A 312 14.23 -17.26 16.82
N GLY A 313 15.08 -16.22 16.73
CA GLY A 313 14.63 -14.85 16.53
C GLY A 313 13.81 -14.65 15.25
N THR A 314 14.21 -15.23 14.12
CA THR A 314 13.43 -15.16 12.88
C THR A 314 12.09 -15.92 12.97
N MET A 315 12.06 -17.05 13.68
CA MET A 315 10.81 -17.79 13.90
C MET A 315 9.85 -17.07 14.85
N VAL A 316 10.36 -16.46 15.93
CA VAL A 316 9.58 -15.62 16.83
C VAL A 316 9.02 -14.40 16.08
N ASP A 317 9.80 -13.78 15.18
CA ASP A 317 9.31 -12.70 14.31
C ASP A 317 8.21 -13.19 13.34
N LEU A 318 8.39 -14.36 12.71
CA LEU A 318 7.40 -14.98 11.81
C LEU A 318 6.07 -15.28 12.54
N LEU A 319 6.14 -15.98 13.67
CA LEU A 319 4.97 -16.34 14.48
C LEU A 319 4.30 -15.09 15.06
N GLY A 320 5.11 -14.15 15.56
CA GLY A 320 4.64 -12.90 16.12
C GLY A 320 3.92 -12.02 15.10
N ARG A 321 4.45 -11.88 13.88
CA ARG A 321 3.78 -11.16 12.79
C ARG A 321 2.47 -11.81 12.39
N SER A 322 2.42 -13.14 12.39
CA SER A 322 1.26 -13.93 11.99
C SER A 322 0.18 -14.03 13.08
N GLY A 323 0.40 -13.44 14.27
CA GLY A 323 -0.58 -13.41 15.37
C GLY A 323 -0.53 -14.61 16.30
N LEU A 324 0.39 -15.56 16.07
CA LEU A 324 0.58 -16.77 16.86
C LEU A 324 1.51 -16.46 18.06
N LEU A 325 1.08 -15.55 18.94
CA LEU A 325 1.91 -15.05 20.04
C LEU A 325 2.22 -16.10 21.11
N GLU A 326 1.27 -17.00 21.39
CA GLU A 326 1.49 -18.08 22.36
C GLU A 326 2.53 -19.07 21.85
N ASP A 327 2.48 -19.44 20.56
CA ASP A 327 3.49 -20.28 19.93
C ASP A 327 4.87 -19.60 19.93
N ALA A 328 4.90 -18.28 19.67
CA ALA A 328 6.14 -17.50 19.72
C ALA A 328 6.74 -17.53 21.13
N TYR A 329 5.91 -17.37 22.18
CA TYR A 329 6.35 -17.44 23.56
C TYR A 329 6.76 -18.87 23.98
N ALA A 330 6.03 -19.90 23.54
CA ALA A 330 6.39 -21.29 23.74
C ALA A 330 7.75 -21.62 23.12
N MET A 331 8.03 -21.09 21.93
CA MET A 331 9.33 -21.25 21.26
C MET A 331 10.47 -20.59 22.04
N ILE A 332 10.24 -19.42 22.64
CA ILE A 332 11.22 -18.75 23.52
C ILE A 332 11.45 -19.57 24.80
N LYS A 333 10.45 -20.29 25.31
CA LYS A 333 10.65 -21.18 26.47
C LYS A 333 11.36 -22.48 26.10
N ALA A 334 11.13 -22.99 24.90
CA ALA A 334 11.68 -24.26 24.43
C ALA A 334 13.12 -24.15 23.90
N MET A 335 13.64 -22.93 23.70
CA MET A 335 14.99 -22.75 23.17
C MET A 335 16.05 -23.18 24.20
N PRO A 336 17.14 -23.84 23.76
CA PRO A 336 18.17 -24.39 24.65
C PRO A 336 19.17 -23.36 25.18
N MET A 337 19.08 -22.10 24.74
CA MET A 337 19.97 -21.00 25.12
C MET A 337 19.21 -19.80 25.68
N GLU A 338 19.89 -18.87 26.35
CA GLU A 338 19.23 -17.66 26.85
C GLU A 338 18.78 -16.75 25.70
N PRO A 339 17.52 -16.27 25.70
CA PRO A 339 17.04 -15.36 24.67
C PRO A 339 17.67 -13.97 24.81
N ASP A 340 18.08 -13.40 23.68
CA ASP A 340 18.69 -12.07 23.66
C ASP A 340 17.65 -10.94 23.60
N VAL A 341 18.15 -9.71 23.66
CA VAL A 341 17.33 -8.50 23.60
C VAL A 341 16.56 -8.42 22.28
N VAL A 342 17.07 -8.97 21.17
CA VAL A 342 16.42 -8.90 19.85
C VAL A 342 15.17 -9.78 19.81
N ILE A 343 15.22 -10.99 20.35
CA ILE A 343 14.08 -11.91 20.45
C ILE A 343 12.96 -11.31 21.30
N TRP A 344 13.29 -10.78 22.48
CA TRP A 344 12.30 -10.13 23.35
C TRP A 344 11.69 -8.87 22.71
N ARG A 345 12.48 -8.09 21.97
CA ARG A 345 11.98 -6.95 21.18
C ARG A 345 11.04 -7.38 20.06
N ALA A 346 11.32 -8.50 19.39
CA ALA A 346 10.44 -9.04 18.36
C ALA A 346 9.07 -9.43 18.95
N LEU A 347 9.06 -10.12 20.09
CA LEU A 347 7.84 -10.46 20.82
C LEU A 347 7.08 -9.21 21.29
N LEU A 348 7.77 -8.22 21.89
CA LEU A 348 7.17 -6.95 22.33
C LEU A 348 6.52 -6.20 21.16
N SER A 349 7.20 -6.17 20.00
CA SER A 349 6.68 -5.56 18.79
C SER A 349 5.44 -6.28 18.24
N ALA A 350 5.40 -7.61 18.35
CA ALA A 350 4.25 -8.42 17.95
C ALA A 350 3.06 -8.21 18.91
N CYS A 351 3.32 -8.15 20.21
CA CYS A 351 2.33 -7.86 21.25
C CYS A 351 1.66 -6.48 21.07
N ARG A 352 2.42 -5.47 20.64
CA ARG A 352 1.86 -4.16 20.24
C ARG A 352 0.91 -4.27 19.04
N THR A 353 1.26 -5.12 18.07
CA THR A 353 0.49 -5.25 16.81
C THR A 353 -0.81 -6.02 17.05
N HIS A 354 -0.78 -7.07 17.87
CA HIS A 354 -1.90 -7.96 18.16
C HIS A 354 -2.57 -7.70 19.52
N ARG A 355 -2.24 -6.58 20.17
CA ARG A 355 -2.88 -6.08 21.40
C ARG A 355 -2.88 -7.09 22.57
N LYS A 356 -1.76 -7.78 22.82
CA LYS A 356 -1.60 -8.65 24.01
C LYS A 356 -0.72 -8.02 25.09
N LYS A 357 -1.35 -7.58 26.17
CA LYS A 357 -0.69 -6.87 27.29
C LYS A 357 0.30 -7.76 28.05
N GLU A 358 -0.14 -8.94 28.49
CA GLU A 358 0.58 -9.80 29.43
C GLU A 358 1.94 -10.24 28.88
N LEU A 359 1.96 -10.77 27.65
CA LEU A 359 3.20 -11.16 26.98
C LEU A 359 4.14 -9.97 26.70
N GLY A 360 3.59 -8.77 26.49
CA GLY A 360 4.39 -7.56 26.33
C GLY A 360 5.08 -7.11 27.62
N GLU A 361 4.42 -7.25 28.77
CA GLU A 361 5.02 -6.97 30.09
C GLU A 361 6.09 -8.01 30.45
N ILE A 362 5.88 -9.28 30.10
CA ILE A 362 6.89 -10.33 30.23
C ILE A 362 8.11 -10.02 29.33
N ALA A 363 7.88 -9.60 28.09
CA ALA A 363 8.95 -9.30 27.15
C ALA A 363 9.84 -8.14 27.63
N ILE A 364 9.26 -7.06 28.17
CA ILE A 364 10.06 -5.94 28.68
C ILE A 364 10.81 -6.29 29.97
N ALA A 365 10.21 -7.11 30.84
CA ALA A 365 10.85 -7.54 32.10
C ALA A 365 12.13 -8.35 31.85
N ASN A 366 12.19 -9.10 30.75
CA ASN A 366 13.34 -9.91 30.36
C ASN A 366 14.40 -9.16 29.53
N ILE A 367 14.18 -7.87 29.21
CA ILE A 367 15.19 -7.04 28.52
C ILE A 367 16.17 -6.45 29.55
N SER A 368 17.39 -6.96 29.56
CA SER A 368 18.45 -6.56 30.52
C SER A 368 18.80 -5.07 30.48
N ARG A 369 18.87 -4.47 29.28
CA ARG A 369 19.16 -3.04 29.09
C ARG A 369 18.10 -2.40 28.19
N VAL A 370 17.10 -1.81 28.82
CA VAL A 370 16.02 -1.11 28.14
C VAL A 370 16.56 0.18 27.50
N GLU A 371 16.40 0.30 26.18
CA GLU A 371 16.75 1.51 25.44
C GLU A 371 15.54 2.43 25.22
N SER A 372 15.80 3.66 24.75
CA SER A 372 14.75 4.62 24.40
C SER A 372 13.70 4.05 23.42
N GLY A 373 14.08 3.12 22.55
CA GLY A 373 13.15 2.47 21.61
C GLY A 373 12.18 1.50 22.29
N ASP A 374 12.64 0.79 23.32
CA ASP A 374 11.85 -0.20 24.06
C ASP A 374 10.77 0.46 24.90
N PHE A 375 11.11 1.57 25.55
CA PHE A 375 10.14 2.41 26.25
C PHE A 375 9.06 2.98 25.32
N VAL A 376 9.45 3.37 24.09
CA VAL A 376 8.49 3.86 23.08
C VAL A 376 7.57 2.72 22.62
N LEU A 377 8.11 1.52 22.38
CA LEU A 377 7.31 0.35 22.01
C LEU A 377 6.32 -0.03 23.12
N LEU A 378 6.75 -0.03 24.38
CA LEU A 378 5.90 -0.30 25.54
C LEU A 378 4.82 0.76 25.74
N SER A 379 5.18 2.06 25.64
CA SER A 379 4.22 3.16 25.72
C SER A 379 3.17 3.04 24.61
N ASN A 380 3.59 2.76 23.37
CA ASN A 380 2.69 2.56 22.24
C ASN A 380 1.78 1.33 22.43
N MET A 381 2.27 0.25 23.03
CA MET A 381 1.44 -0.92 23.36
C MET A 381 0.33 -0.55 24.35
N TYR A 382 0.65 0.15 25.45
CA TYR A 382 -0.37 0.61 26.40
C TYR A 382 -1.39 1.55 25.76
N CYS A 383 -0.93 2.46 24.92
CA CYS A 383 -1.82 3.32 24.14
C CYS A 383 -2.75 2.53 23.21
N SER A 384 -2.25 1.49 22.53
CA SER A 384 -3.09 0.62 21.66
C SER A 384 -4.17 -0.17 22.41
N LEU A 385 -4.04 -0.25 23.74
CA LEU A 385 -4.98 -0.89 24.66
C LEU A 385 -5.83 0.13 25.43
N ASN A 386 -5.78 1.42 25.07
CA ASN A 386 -6.43 2.53 25.77
C ASN A 386 -6.03 2.67 27.26
N ASN A 387 -4.85 2.17 27.65
CA ASN A 387 -4.35 2.24 29.02
C ASN A 387 -3.39 3.43 29.20
N TRP A 388 -3.97 4.64 29.18
CA TRP A 388 -3.25 5.91 29.18
C TRP A 388 -2.41 6.15 30.43
N SER A 389 -2.90 5.75 31.60
CA SER A 389 -2.20 5.91 32.88
C SER A 389 -0.88 5.12 32.91
N SER A 390 -0.86 3.94 32.30
CA SER A 390 0.35 3.11 32.19
C SER A 390 1.30 3.67 31.14
N ALA A 391 0.79 4.18 30.01
CA ALA A 391 1.60 4.84 28.99
C ALA A 391 2.30 6.11 29.52
N GLU A 392 1.60 6.93 30.32
CA GLU A 392 2.18 8.13 30.94
C GLU A 392 3.23 7.79 32.00
N ARG A 393 2.99 6.76 32.83
CA ARG A 393 3.99 6.24 33.77
C ARG A 393 5.29 5.85 33.06
N VAL A 394 5.19 5.15 31.92
CA VAL A 394 6.36 4.78 31.10
C VAL A 394 7.11 6.02 30.59
N ARG A 395 6.40 7.07 30.15
CA ARG A 395 7.03 8.33 29.71
C ARG A 395 7.68 9.11 30.84
N GLN A 396 7.08 9.09 32.04
CA GLN A 396 7.69 9.68 33.23
C GLN A 396 8.96 8.93 33.65
N MET A 397 8.99 7.60 33.54
CA MET A 397 10.20 6.82 33.75
C MET A 397 11.31 7.20 32.76
N MET A 398 10.98 7.43 31.48
CA MET A 398 11.94 7.95 30.50
C MET A 398 12.50 9.32 30.91
N LYS A 399 11.64 10.25 31.35
CA LYS A 399 12.06 11.60 31.80
C LYS A 399 12.95 11.53 33.04
N LYS A 400 12.56 10.75 34.06
CA LYS A 400 13.34 10.56 35.30
C LYS A 400 14.68 9.87 35.05
N GLY A 401 14.72 8.92 34.11
CA GLY A 401 15.93 8.21 33.72
C GLY A 401 16.84 8.95 32.73
N GLY A 402 16.48 10.18 32.32
CA GLY A 402 17.24 10.94 31.31
C GLY A 402 17.30 10.26 29.93
N VAL A 403 16.35 9.36 29.64
CA VAL A 403 16.31 8.58 28.40
C VAL A 403 15.54 9.36 27.34
N HIS A 404 16.28 9.96 26.40
CA HIS A 404 15.69 10.69 25.27
C HIS A 404 15.45 9.79 24.07
N LYS A 405 14.31 9.98 23.39
CA LYS A 405 14.01 9.31 22.11
C LYS A 405 15.08 9.66 21.08
N LYS A 406 15.82 8.65 20.60
CA LYS A 406 16.72 8.81 19.44
C LYS A 406 15.87 9.25 18.23
N ARG A 407 16.17 10.42 17.65
CA ARG A 407 15.43 10.95 16.49
C ARG A 407 15.77 10.16 15.23
N GLY A 408 14.74 9.73 14.50
CA GLY A 408 14.89 9.11 13.18
C GLY A 408 15.60 10.06 12.21
N LYS A 409 16.41 9.48 11.32
CA LYS A 409 17.12 10.22 10.26
C LYS A 409 16.75 9.61 8.91
N SER A 410 16.54 10.47 7.93
CA SER A 410 16.32 10.10 6.52
C SER A 410 17.29 10.91 5.66
N TRP A 411 17.59 10.45 4.46
CA TRP A 411 18.48 11.19 3.56
C TRP A 411 18.04 11.07 2.11
N ILE A 412 18.55 11.97 1.27
CA ILE A 412 18.31 12.01 -0.17
C ILE A 412 19.62 12.24 -0.91
N GLU A 413 19.77 11.59 -2.06
CA GLU A 413 20.90 11.70 -2.96
C GLU A 413 20.52 12.60 -4.15
N LEU A 414 21.14 13.79 -4.25
CA LEU A 414 20.94 14.77 -5.33
C LEU A 414 22.30 15.15 -5.91
N GLY A 415 22.47 15.06 -7.23
CA GLY A 415 23.80 15.11 -7.86
C GLY A 415 24.77 14.12 -7.22
N ASP A 416 25.93 14.62 -6.77
CA ASP A 416 27.00 13.90 -6.05
C ASP A 416 26.93 14.02 -4.51
N SER A 417 25.85 14.63 -3.99
CA SER A 417 25.72 15.02 -2.59
C SER A 417 24.62 14.22 -1.88
N ILE A 418 24.89 13.81 -0.64
CA ILE A 418 23.89 13.14 0.22
C ILE A 418 23.48 14.12 1.32
N HIS A 419 22.19 14.46 1.37
CA HIS A 419 21.61 15.40 2.32
C HIS A 419 20.82 14.63 3.39
N GLN A 420 21.12 14.86 4.66
CA GLN A 420 20.49 14.18 5.79
C GLN A 420 19.51 15.10 6.53
N PHE A 421 18.35 14.55 6.89
CA PHE A 421 17.27 15.22 7.61
C PHE A 421 16.88 14.44 8.86
N LYS A 422 16.62 15.15 9.96
CA LYS A 422 16.05 14.60 11.20
C LYS A 422 14.59 15.01 11.34
N ALA A 423 13.83 14.30 12.19
CA ALA A 423 12.49 14.79 12.55
C ALA A 423 12.60 16.15 13.26
N ALA A 424 11.83 17.13 12.78
CA ALA A 424 11.91 18.55 13.19
C ALA A 424 13.33 19.14 13.09
N ASP A 425 14.03 18.88 11.99
CA ASP A 425 15.37 19.43 11.74
C ASP A 425 15.32 20.93 11.36
N GLN A 426 16.27 21.69 11.87
CA GLN A 426 16.50 23.09 11.46
C GLN A 426 17.93 23.33 10.96
N SER A 427 18.76 22.28 10.88
CA SER A 427 20.18 22.40 10.59
C SER A 427 20.52 22.62 9.11
N HIS A 428 19.56 22.40 8.19
CA HIS A 428 19.80 22.57 6.75
C HIS A 428 19.69 24.05 6.32
N ALA A 429 20.62 24.53 5.49
CA ALA A 429 20.64 25.94 5.07
C ALA A 429 19.34 26.41 4.38
N GLU A 430 18.70 25.53 3.60
CA GLU A 430 17.47 25.83 2.84
C GLU A 430 16.17 25.40 3.55
N MET A 431 16.21 25.16 4.87
CA MET A 431 15.09 24.53 5.58
C MET A 431 13.75 25.25 5.43
N LYS A 432 13.74 26.59 5.44
CA LYS A 432 12.53 27.41 5.25
C LYS A 432 11.83 27.14 3.91
N ALA A 433 12.60 26.91 2.84
CA ALA A 433 12.04 26.59 1.53
C ALA A 433 11.48 25.16 1.50
N ILE A 434 12.15 24.22 2.16
CA ILE A 434 11.72 22.82 2.27
C ILE A 434 10.37 22.71 2.99
N TYR A 435 10.21 23.41 4.12
CA TYR A 435 8.94 23.44 4.86
C TYR A 435 7.78 24.00 4.01
N ARG A 436 7.99 25.09 3.27
CA ARG A 436 6.96 25.65 2.37
C ARG A 436 6.54 24.67 1.28
N VAL A 437 7.50 23.96 0.67
CA VAL A 437 7.19 22.95 -0.34
C VAL A 437 6.40 21.80 0.29
N LEU A 438 6.80 21.34 1.47
CA LEU A 438 6.11 20.27 2.18
C LEU A 438 4.66 20.65 2.53
N GLU A 439 4.45 21.83 3.09
CA GLU A 439 3.11 22.35 3.40
C GLU A 439 2.24 22.44 2.15
N GLY A 440 2.78 22.96 1.04
CA GLY A 440 2.06 23.03 -0.24
C GLY A 440 1.78 21.67 -0.89
N LEU A 441 2.59 20.64 -0.61
CA LEU A 441 2.32 19.26 -1.03
C LEU A 441 1.22 18.62 -0.18
N ILE A 442 1.24 18.87 1.14
CA ILE A 442 0.24 18.35 2.07
C ILE A 442 -1.13 18.99 1.80
N GLN A 443 -1.19 20.30 1.54
CA GLN A 443 -2.43 20.97 1.15
C GLN A 443 -3.01 20.38 -0.14
N ARG A 444 -2.17 20.14 -1.16
CA ARG A 444 -2.61 19.47 -2.40
C ARG A 444 -3.09 18.05 -2.16
N ALA A 445 -2.40 17.28 -1.32
CA ALA A 445 -2.84 15.94 -0.94
C ALA A 445 -4.20 15.97 -0.22
N LYS A 446 -4.41 16.90 0.71
CA LYS A 446 -5.70 17.11 1.38
C LYS A 446 -6.81 17.49 0.38
N LEU A 447 -6.51 18.36 -0.59
CA LEU A 447 -7.44 18.74 -1.67
C LEU A 447 -7.76 17.58 -2.62
N GLU A 448 -6.91 16.56 -2.73
CA GLU A 448 -7.16 15.33 -3.48
C GLU A 448 -7.82 14.22 -2.64
N GLY A 449 -8.23 14.53 -1.40
CA GLY A 449 -8.93 13.61 -0.50
C GLY A 449 -8.02 12.69 0.32
N PHE A 450 -6.71 12.93 0.35
CA PHE A 450 -5.79 12.19 1.22
C PHE A 450 -5.78 12.81 2.62
N THR A 451 -6.55 12.22 3.54
CA THR A 451 -6.45 12.52 4.97
C THR A 451 -5.37 11.66 5.63
N PRO A 452 -4.52 12.21 6.50
CA PRO A 452 -3.56 11.41 7.27
C PRO A 452 -4.32 10.43 8.16
N PHE A 453 -3.94 9.15 8.16
CA PHE A 453 -4.47 8.18 9.11
C PHE A 453 -3.98 8.53 10.53
N THR A 454 -4.77 9.29 11.29
CA THR A 454 -4.42 9.73 12.65
C THR A 454 -4.46 8.60 13.67
N ASP A 455 -5.12 7.47 13.36
CA ASP A 455 -5.15 6.23 14.14
C ASP A 455 -3.76 5.64 14.45
N LEU A 456 -2.75 5.98 13.64
CA LEU A 456 -1.37 5.56 13.83
C LEU A 456 -0.63 6.37 14.90
N VAL A 457 -1.16 7.55 15.27
CA VAL A 457 -0.66 8.37 16.38
C VAL A 457 -1.40 7.96 17.65
N LEU A 458 -0.84 6.96 18.32
CA LEU A 458 -1.40 6.39 19.54
C LEU A 458 -1.33 7.33 20.76
N MET A 459 -0.92 8.59 20.61
CA MET A 459 -0.89 9.55 21.72
C MET A 459 -2.24 10.25 21.86
N ASP A 460 -2.71 10.40 23.09
CA ASP A 460 -3.89 11.21 23.41
C ASP A 460 -3.52 12.70 23.40
N VAL A 461 -3.54 13.27 22.20
CA VAL A 461 -3.32 14.69 21.88
C VAL A 461 -4.40 15.10 20.89
N SER A 462 -4.65 16.40 20.75
CA SER A 462 -5.68 16.89 19.81
C SER A 462 -5.43 16.34 18.40
N GLU A 463 -6.49 16.15 17.62
CA GLU A 463 -6.35 15.66 16.23
C GLU A 463 -5.41 16.56 15.40
N GLU A 464 -5.38 17.86 15.70
CA GLU A 464 -4.45 18.83 15.11
C GLU A 464 -2.98 18.51 15.45
N GLU A 465 -2.68 18.15 16.69
CA GLU A 465 -1.34 17.80 17.13
C GLU A 465 -0.94 16.39 16.65
N LYS A 466 -1.89 15.47 16.46
CA LYS A 466 -1.64 14.18 15.78
C LYS A 466 -1.25 14.40 14.32
N GLU A 467 -1.97 15.26 13.61
CA GLU A 467 -1.63 15.64 12.24
C GLU A 467 -0.27 16.33 12.16
N GLU A 468 0.05 17.25 13.08
CA GLU A 468 1.31 17.97 13.10
C GLU A 468 2.52 17.02 13.31
N ASN A 469 2.38 16.07 14.23
CA ASN A 469 3.38 15.03 14.48
C ASN A 469 3.65 14.15 13.25
N LEU A 470 2.61 13.85 12.47
CA LEU A 470 2.73 13.10 11.20
C LEU A 470 3.31 13.95 10.06
N THR A 471 3.21 15.28 10.15
CA THR A 471 3.53 16.20 9.06
C THR A 471 5.04 16.40 8.91
N PHE A 472 5.81 16.47 10.00
CA PHE A 472 7.23 16.85 9.97
C PHE A 472 8.22 15.69 10.18
N HIS A 473 7.85 14.49 9.73
CA HIS A 473 8.76 13.35 9.71
C HIS A 473 9.96 13.57 8.77
N SER A 474 11.13 13.05 9.15
CA SER A 474 12.40 13.21 8.40
C SER A 474 12.29 12.78 6.93
N GLU A 475 11.43 11.81 6.64
CA GLU A 475 11.14 11.29 5.30
C GLU A 475 10.45 12.32 4.41
N LYS A 476 9.44 13.01 4.95
CA LYS A 476 8.69 14.07 4.26
C LYS A 476 9.56 15.29 3.98
N LEU A 477 10.47 15.63 4.90
CA LEU A 477 11.45 16.70 4.71
C LEU A 477 12.43 16.37 3.57
N ALA A 478 12.90 15.12 3.50
CA ALA A 478 13.76 14.66 2.41
C ALA A 478 13.02 14.70 1.06
N LEU A 479 11.76 14.26 1.02
CA LEU A 479 10.90 14.34 -0.17
C LEU A 479 10.72 15.77 -0.67
N ALA A 480 10.36 16.69 0.23
CA ALA A 480 10.16 18.09 -0.10
C ALA A 480 11.44 18.76 -0.62
N TYR A 481 12.62 18.38 -0.11
CA TYR A 481 13.88 18.85 -0.66
C TYR A 481 14.15 18.36 -2.08
N GLY A 482 13.84 17.09 -2.39
CA GLY A 482 13.94 16.57 -3.75
C GLY A 482 13.03 17.31 -4.73
N VAL A 483 11.78 17.57 -4.33
CA VAL A 483 10.82 18.35 -5.14
C VAL A 483 11.30 19.80 -5.33
N LEU A 484 11.86 20.43 -4.30
CA LEU A 484 12.40 21.78 -4.39
C LEU A 484 13.50 21.91 -5.45
N LYS A 485 14.34 20.89 -5.62
CA LYS A 485 15.46 20.90 -6.57
C LYS A 485 15.09 20.55 -8.01
N LYS A 486 13.84 20.13 -8.29
CA LYS A 486 13.32 19.83 -9.64
C LYS A 486 14.15 18.84 -10.48
N GLU A 487 14.95 17.98 -9.84
CA GLU A 487 15.68 16.90 -10.52
C GLU A 487 14.94 15.56 -10.38
N GLU A 488 15.18 14.60 -11.29
CA GLU A 488 14.82 13.19 -11.09
C GLU A 488 15.59 12.64 -9.88
N ALA A 489 15.06 12.91 -8.69
CA ALA A 489 15.67 12.51 -7.44
C ALA A 489 15.41 11.04 -7.15
N ILE A 490 16.46 10.27 -6.87
CA ILE A 490 16.34 8.89 -6.43
C ILE A 490 16.03 8.92 -4.93
N PHE A 491 14.75 8.87 -4.57
CA PHE A 491 14.30 8.82 -3.18
C PHE A 491 14.55 7.44 -2.56
N ARG A 492 15.26 7.40 -1.42
CA ARG A 492 15.59 6.15 -0.71
C ARG A 492 15.44 6.32 0.78
N LEU A 493 14.43 5.66 1.31
CA LEU A 493 14.09 5.66 2.72
C LEU A 493 14.86 4.53 3.41
N LEU A 494 15.82 4.90 4.26
CA LEU A 494 16.50 4.00 5.17
C LEU A 494 16.28 4.52 6.58
N HIS A 495 15.38 3.85 7.32
CA HIS A 495 15.19 4.14 8.73
C HIS A 495 16.34 3.49 9.51
N LEU A 496 17.25 4.30 10.05
CA LEU A 496 18.22 3.85 11.05
C LEU A 496 17.51 3.67 12.41
N SER A 497 16.60 2.69 12.49
CA SER A 497 16.40 1.94 13.73
C SER A 497 16.94 0.55 13.48
N GLU A 498 17.74 0.03 14.40
CA GLU A 498 18.34 -1.29 14.28
C GLU A 498 17.26 -2.33 13.91
N ASN A 499 17.51 -3.05 12.81
CA ASN A 499 16.86 -4.29 12.38
C ASN A 499 15.53 -4.30 11.60
N ARG A 500 15.04 -3.23 10.94
CA ARG A 500 13.90 -3.41 10.00
C ARG A 500 14.03 -2.64 8.67
N PHE A 501 14.20 -3.41 7.59
CA PHE A 501 14.00 -2.95 6.21
C PHE A 501 12.52 -3.16 5.84
N SER A 502 11.78 -2.08 5.60
CA SER A 502 10.48 -2.13 4.94
C SER A 502 10.51 -1.17 3.77
N SER A 503 10.79 -1.67 2.57
CA SER A 503 10.63 -0.92 1.34
C SER A 503 9.16 -0.90 0.93
N LEU A 504 8.43 0.19 1.22
CA LEU A 504 7.16 0.43 0.55
C LEU A 504 7.44 0.93 -0.88
N ARG A 505 7.21 0.07 -1.86
CA ARG A 505 6.99 0.47 -3.26
C ARG A 505 5.61 -0.01 -3.69
N ILE A 506 4.73 0.96 -3.94
CA ILE A 506 3.53 0.76 -4.78
C ILE A 506 4.05 0.42 -6.19
N ARG A 507 3.73 -0.78 -6.71
CA ARG A 507 4.09 -1.22 -8.08
C ARG A 507 3.10 -0.65 -9.11
N PRO A 508 3.56 -0.52 -10.36
CA PRO A 508 2.94 -1.31 -11.43
C PRO A 508 3.98 -2.14 -12.23
N VAL A 509 3.69 -3.44 -12.31
CA VAL A 509 3.91 -4.42 -13.41
C VAL A 509 5.15 -4.30 -14.32
N CYS A 510 5.96 -5.37 -14.31
CA CYS A 510 7.04 -5.68 -15.26
C CYS A 510 6.54 -5.94 -16.69
N LEU A 511 7.31 -5.50 -17.70
CA LEU A 511 7.57 -6.19 -18.96
C LEU A 511 8.63 -5.40 -19.75
N PHE A 512 9.47 -6.11 -20.51
CA PHE A 512 10.61 -5.66 -21.33
C PHE A 512 11.98 -5.58 -20.64
N GLU A 513 12.73 -6.69 -20.70
CA GLU A 513 14.19 -6.70 -20.96
C GLU A 513 14.64 -8.16 -21.12
N GLY A 514 14.29 -8.75 -22.28
CA GLY A 514 14.64 -10.13 -22.62
C GLY A 514 14.83 -10.29 -24.13
N VAL A 515 15.34 -9.27 -24.81
CA VAL A 515 15.74 -9.32 -26.22
C VAL A 515 16.94 -8.39 -26.40
N LYS A 516 18.12 -8.81 -25.93
CA LYS A 516 19.44 -8.25 -26.30
C LYS A 516 20.57 -8.96 -25.53
N LYS A 517 20.81 -10.24 -25.82
CA LYS A 517 22.09 -10.93 -25.57
C LYS A 517 22.04 -12.34 -26.16
N MET A 518 22.05 -12.42 -27.49
CA MET A 518 22.48 -13.62 -28.22
C MET A 518 22.98 -13.19 -29.61
N GLU A 519 24.13 -12.52 -29.60
CA GLU A 519 25.13 -12.52 -30.67
C GLU A 519 26.47 -12.50 -29.92
N GLY A 520 27.07 -13.68 -29.73
CA GLY A 520 28.29 -14.11 -30.44
C GLY A 520 29.43 -14.07 -29.41
N ASP A 521 30.19 -15.14 -29.15
CA ASP A 521 30.84 -16.01 -30.14
C ASP A 521 30.81 -17.50 -29.79
N ARG A 522 30.26 -18.32 -30.70
CA ARG A 522 30.78 -19.65 -31.10
C ARG A 522 30.10 -20.07 -32.40
N LYS A 523 30.88 -20.39 -33.43
CA LYS A 523 30.40 -20.84 -34.75
C LYS A 523 29.76 -22.23 -34.64
N LEU A 524 28.43 -22.31 -34.60
CA LEU A 524 27.68 -23.55 -34.85
C LEU A 524 27.35 -23.73 -36.35
N SER A 525 27.24 -25.00 -36.76
CA SER A 525 27.00 -25.47 -38.13
C SER A 525 25.60 -25.11 -38.66
N LEU A 526 25.39 -25.16 -39.98
CA LEU A 526 24.18 -24.64 -40.65
C LEU A 526 22.90 -25.41 -40.26
N ASP A 527 22.98 -26.73 -40.07
CA ASP A 527 21.84 -27.58 -39.70
C ASP A 527 21.42 -27.37 -38.22
N GLU A 528 22.40 -27.13 -37.33
CA GLU A 528 22.14 -26.82 -35.92
C GLU A 528 21.46 -25.46 -35.76
N ARG A 529 21.74 -24.49 -36.64
CA ARG A 529 21.08 -23.17 -36.65
C ARG A 529 19.61 -23.26 -37.04
N ILE A 530 19.27 -24.10 -38.02
CA ILE A 530 17.87 -24.29 -38.44
C ILE A 530 17.10 -25.01 -37.32
N LEU A 531 17.68 -26.04 -36.72
CA LEU A 531 17.04 -26.78 -35.63
C LEU A 531 16.85 -25.91 -34.37
N THR A 532 17.87 -25.13 -33.97
CA THR A 532 17.79 -24.22 -32.82
C THR A 532 16.81 -23.07 -33.06
N PHE A 533 16.76 -22.51 -34.28
CA PHE A 533 15.78 -21.48 -34.63
C PHE A 533 14.35 -22.02 -34.57
N THR A 534 14.11 -23.23 -35.09
CA THR A 534 12.79 -23.85 -35.08
C THR A 534 12.34 -24.17 -33.64
N LEU A 535 13.24 -24.71 -32.81
CA LEU A 535 12.99 -24.97 -31.38
C LEU A 535 12.74 -23.68 -30.58
N LEU A 536 13.46 -22.59 -30.88
CA LEU A 536 13.26 -21.30 -30.24
C LEU A 536 11.90 -20.70 -30.60
N VAL A 537 11.49 -20.78 -31.87
CA VAL A 537 10.17 -20.31 -32.33
C VAL A 537 9.05 -21.10 -31.64
N VAL A 538 9.19 -22.43 -31.55
CA VAL A 538 8.23 -23.28 -30.85
C VAL A 538 8.22 -22.97 -29.35
N LEU A 539 9.37 -22.75 -28.71
CA LEU A 539 9.46 -22.39 -27.29
C LEU A 539 8.82 -21.03 -27.00
N VAL A 540 9.11 -20.02 -27.82
CA VAL A 540 8.51 -18.68 -27.69
C VAL A 540 7.00 -18.76 -27.92
N ALA A 541 6.55 -19.47 -28.96
CA ALA A 541 5.13 -19.70 -29.18
C ALA A 541 4.48 -20.42 -27.99
N SER A 542 5.16 -21.41 -27.41
CA SER A 542 4.69 -22.16 -26.24
C SER A 542 4.60 -21.28 -24.99
N ILE A 543 5.61 -20.43 -24.73
CA ILE A 543 5.63 -19.48 -23.61
C ILE A 543 4.55 -18.40 -23.80
N VAL A 544 4.35 -17.91 -25.03
CA VAL A 544 3.28 -16.95 -25.35
C VAL A 544 1.91 -17.60 -25.15
N ILE A 545 1.72 -18.83 -25.63
CA ILE A 545 0.50 -19.61 -25.41
C ILE A 545 0.28 -19.86 -23.91
N LEU A 546 1.31 -20.22 -23.15
CA LEU A 546 1.25 -20.41 -21.69
C LEU A 546 0.99 -19.10 -20.94
N TYR A 547 1.55 -17.98 -21.40
CA TYR A 547 1.30 -16.65 -20.85
C TYR A 547 -0.16 -16.24 -21.07
N PHE A 548 -0.69 -16.44 -22.28
CA PHE A 548 -2.10 -16.17 -22.56
C PHE A 548 -3.05 -17.19 -21.90
N ALA A 549 -2.63 -18.45 -21.75
CA ALA A 549 -3.37 -19.50 -21.06
C ALA A 549 -3.45 -19.25 -19.54
N SER A 550 -2.35 -18.85 -18.91
CA SER A 550 -2.31 -18.47 -17.49
C SER A 550 -3.04 -17.15 -17.20
N ARG A 551 -3.17 -16.28 -18.21
CA ARG A 551 -3.99 -15.05 -18.18
C ARG A 551 -5.44 -15.26 -18.66
N ARG A 552 -5.88 -16.50 -18.93
CA ARG A 552 -7.28 -16.74 -19.36
C ARG A 552 -8.23 -16.17 -18.31
N LYS A 553 -8.93 -15.11 -18.71
CA LYS A 553 -9.98 -14.49 -17.90
C LYS A 553 -11.02 -15.57 -17.65
N VAL A 554 -11.29 -15.85 -16.37
CA VAL A 554 -12.40 -16.72 -15.98
C VAL A 554 -13.67 -16.15 -16.62
N PRO A 555 -14.35 -16.90 -17.51
CA PRO A 555 -15.58 -16.44 -18.10
C PRO A 555 -16.64 -16.35 -17.01
N ILE A 556 -17.42 -15.29 -17.05
CA ILE A 556 -18.48 -15.07 -16.06
C ILE A 556 -19.79 -15.12 -16.78
N TYR A 557 -20.65 -16.00 -16.28
CA TYR A 557 -21.92 -16.32 -16.85
C TYR A 557 -23.02 -15.71 -15.99
N LEU A 558 -24.03 -15.15 -16.65
CA LEU A 558 -25.31 -14.82 -16.04
C LEU A 558 -26.22 -16.01 -16.35
N ILE A 559 -26.54 -16.77 -15.30
CA ILE A 559 -27.41 -17.95 -15.43
C ILE A 559 -28.80 -17.46 -15.77
N ASP A 560 -29.38 -16.67 -14.86
CA ASP A 560 -30.71 -16.11 -15.00
C ASP A 560 -30.90 -14.93 -14.03
N PHE A 561 -32.01 -14.22 -14.18
CA PHE A 561 -32.44 -13.15 -13.27
C PHE A 561 -33.97 -13.14 -13.16
N SER A 562 -34.48 -12.51 -12.10
CA SER A 562 -35.91 -12.33 -11.87
C SER A 562 -36.19 -10.94 -11.32
N CYS A 563 -37.30 -10.35 -11.74
CA CYS A 563 -37.75 -9.03 -11.31
C CYS A 563 -39.01 -9.18 -10.45
N CYS A 564 -39.10 -8.41 -9.37
CA CYS A 564 -40.29 -8.39 -8.53
C CYS A 564 -41.46 -7.79 -9.31
N CYS A 565 -42.63 -8.43 -9.25
CA CYS A 565 -43.89 -7.83 -9.69
C CYS A 565 -44.72 -7.50 -8.45
N PRO A 566 -44.79 -6.22 -8.02
CA PRO A 566 -45.64 -5.84 -6.90
C PRO A 566 -47.11 -6.19 -7.15
N PRO A 567 -47.89 -6.51 -6.10
CA PRO A 567 -49.32 -6.79 -6.23
C PRO A 567 -50.08 -5.60 -6.83
N ARG A 568 -51.18 -5.89 -7.55
CA ARG A 568 -52.03 -4.83 -8.14
C ARG A 568 -52.67 -3.90 -7.08
N SER A 569 -52.82 -4.36 -5.85
CA SER A 569 -53.30 -3.56 -4.71
C SER A 569 -52.35 -2.42 -4.32
N TYR A 570 -51.11 -2.44 -4.79
CA TYR A 570 -50.11 -1.40 -4.48
C TYR A 570 -50.10 -0.27 -5.52
N ARG A 571 -51.01 -0.31 -6.50
CA ARG A 571 -51.18 0.76 -7.49
C ARG A 571 -51.96 1.92 -6.87
N LEU A 572 -51.50 3.14 -7.11
CA LEU A 572 -52.13 4.35 -6.60
C LEU A 572 -52.42 5.31 -7.78
N PRO A 573 -53.69 5.45 -8.20
CA PRO A 573 -54.08 6.42 -9.23
C PRO A 573 -53.69 7.85 -8.84
N ILE A 574 -53.45 8.71 -9.82
CA ILE A 574 -52.96 10.07 -9.56
C ILE A 574 -53.98 10.90 -8.76
N ALA A 575 -55.27 10.75 -9.05
CA ALA A 575 -56.34 11.41 -8.31
C ALA A 575 -56.36 10.99 -6.82
N MET A 576 -56.18 9.70 -6.56
CA MET A 576 -56.11 9.17 -5.19
C MET A 576 -54.84 9.66 -4.47
N PHE A 577 -53.71 9.77 -5.19
CA PHE A 577 -52.50 10.37 -4.65
C PHE A 577 -52.70 11.83 -4.23
N GLU A 578 -53.40 12.62 -5.03
CA GLU A 578 -53.73 14.02 -4.74
C GLU A 578 -54.61 14.11 -3.48
N GLU A 579 -55.73 13.37 -3.46
CA GLU A 579 -56.65 13.32 -2.33
C GLU A 579 -55.95 12.89 -1.04
N HIS A 580 -55.19 11.80 -1.08
CA HIS A 580 -54.45 11.30 0.09
C HIS A 580 -53.40 12.29 0.56
N SER A 581 -52.78 13.05 -0.34
CA SER A 581 -51.80 14.07 0.03
C SER A 581 -52.44 15.24 0.77
N LEU A 582 -53.59 15.70 0.30
CA LEU A 582 -54.35 16.77 0.95
C LEU A 582 -54.92 16.33 2.31
N LEU A 583 -55.42 15.09 2.42
CA LEU A 583 -55.95 14.54 3.67
C LEU A 583 -54.86 14.28 4.72
N ASP A 584 -53.62 14.02 4.31
CA ASP A 584 -52.44 13.84 5.18
C ASP A 584 -51.74 15.16 5.54
N HIS A 585 -52.46 16.29 5.42
CA HIS A 585 -51.99 17.65 5.76
C HIS A 585 -50.74 18.15 5.02
N MET A 586 -50.45 17.63 3.81
CA MET A 586 -49.41 18.21 2.96
C MET A 586 -49.83 19.58 2.43
N ASP A 587 -48.85 20.45 2.24
CA ASP A 587 -49.08 21.78 1.67
C ASP A 587 -49.70 21.70 0.26
N PRO A 588 -50.81 22.41 -0.02
CA PRO A 588 -51.50 22.33 -1.32
C PRO A 588 -50.62 22.67 -2.52
N ASP A 589 -49.68 23.62 -2.40
CA ASP A 589 -48.77 23.98 -3.49
C ASP A 589 -47.74 22.87 -3.75
N ALA A 590 -47.28 22.20 -2.69
CA ALA A 590 -46.41 21.03 -2.80
C ALA A 590 -47.14 19.85 -3.46
N VAL A 591 -48.43 19.63 -3.15
CA VAL A 591 -49.26 18.61 -3.81
C VAL A 591 -49.45 18.94 -5.29
N ALA A 592 -49.83 20.19 -5.62
CA ALA A 592 -50.00 20.63 -7.00
C ALA A 592 -48.70 20.50 -7.81
N PHE A 593 -47.54 20.80 -7.21
CA PHE A 593 -46.24 20.58 -7.83
C PHE A 593 -45.99 19.09 -8.12
N GLN A 594 -46.20 18.20 -7.14
CA GLN A 594 -46.00 16.76 -7.33
C GLN A 594 -46.91 16.19 -8.43
N CYS A 595 -48.21 16.53 -8.40
CA CYS A 595 -49.19 16.15 -9.42
C CYS A 595 -48.75 16.59 -10.83
N LYS A 596 -48.26 17.83 -10.97
CA LYS A 596 -47.74 18.35 -12.25
C LYS A 596 -46.49 17.60 -12.75
N ILE A 597 -45.61 17.18 -11.85
CA ILE A 597 -44.40 16.41 -12.21
C ILE A 597 -44.76 14.97 -12.54
N ILE A 598 -45.62 14.31 -11.76
CA ILE A 598 -46.11 12.95 -12.01
C ILE A 598 -46.83 12.88 -13.36
N ALA A 599 -47.67 13.86 -13.71
CA ALA A 599 -48.32 13.90 -15.03
C ALA A 599 -47.32 13.98 -16.21
N LYS A 600 -46.08 14.42 -15.96
CA LYS A 600 -45.00 14.60 -16.96
C LYS A 600 -43.87 13.57 -16.86
N SER A 601 -43.89 12.70 -15.83
CA SER A 601 -42.79 11.77 -15.54
C SER A 601 -42.70 10.64 -16.56
N GLY A 602 -43.82 10.32 -17.23
CA GLY A 602 -43.90 9.34 -18.31
C GLY A 602 -44.30 7.93 -17.88
N PHE A 603 -44.69 7.74 -16.61
CA PHE A 603 -45.23 6.47 -16.12
C PHE A 603 -46.75 6.49 -15.98
N SER A 604 -47.37 5.31 -16.01
CA SER A 604 -48.81 5.10 -15.94
C SER A 604 -49.30 4.86 -14.52
N GLU A 605 -50.62 4.72 -14.37
CA GLU A 605 -51.26 4.31 -13.13
C GLU A 605 -51.01 2.84 -12.77
N GLU A 606 -50.30 2.09 -13.63
CA GLU A 606 -49.91 0.71 -13.34
C GLU A 606 -48.71 0.61 -12.38
N THR A 607 -48.03 1.72 -12.12
CA THR A 607 -46.87 1.77 -11.21
C THR A 607 -47.28 1.53 -9.75
N ALA A 608 -46.41 0.86 -9.00
CA ALA A 608 -46.67 0.50 -7.62
C ALA A 608 -45.95 1.41 -6.62
N LEU A 609 -46.65 1.75 -5.54
CA LEU A 609 -46.12 2.39 -4.34
C LEU A 609 -46.31 1.46 -3.14
N PRO A 610 -45.41 1.51 -2.13
CA PRO A 610 -45.58 0.78 -0.89
C PRO A 610 -46.89 1.12 -0.19
N GLN A 611 -47.51 0.12 0.44
CA GLN A 611 -48.80 0.27 1.11
C GLN A 611 -48.78 1.35 2.21
N SER A 612 -47.65 1.50 2.91
CA SER A 612 -47.39 2.54 3.91
C SER A 612 -47.54 3.97 3.39
N LEU A 613 -47.28 4.18 2.10
CA LEU A 613 -47.38 5.48 1.42
C LEU A 613 -48.75 5.72 0.77
N ALA A 614 -49.51 4.65 0.58
CA ALA A 614 -50.88 4.68 0.07
C ALA A 614 -51.94 4.86 1.19
N GLN A 615 -51.59 4.73 2.46
CA GLN A 615 -52.49 4.88 3.61
C GLN A 615 -52.51 6.33 4.15
N ILE A 616 -53.58 6.68 4.88
CA ILE A 616 -53.74 7.97 5.58
C ILE A 616 -53.93 7.67 7.09
N PRO A 617 -53.10 8.23 7.99
CA PRO A 617 -51.91 9.04 7.70
C PRO A 617 -50.75 8.19 7.16
N ARG A 618 -49.82 8.80 6.42
CA ARG A 618 -48.66 8.07 5.89
C ARG A 618 -47.69 7.71 7.00
N THR A 619 -47.19 6.48 6.98
CA THR A 619 -46.28 5.97 8.01
C THR A 619 -44.85 5.83 7.49
N LYS A 620 -43.90 6.59 8.05
CA LYS A 620 -42.45 6.51 7.76
C LYS A 620 -41.66 5.59 8.71
N ALA A 621 -42.37 4.74 9.45
CA ALA A 621 -41.75 3.87 10.44
C ALA A 621 -40.80 2.86 9.78
N LEU A 622 -39.81 2.40 10.56
CA LEU A 622 -38.83 1.43 10.10
C LEU A 622 -39.47 0.09 9.73
N VAL A 623 -40.51 -0.34 10.45
CA VAL A 623 -41.16 -1.65 10.23
C VAL A 623 -41.78 -1.77 8.84
N PRO A 624 -42.64 -0.84 8.37
CA PRO A 624 -43.16 -0.90 7.01
C PRO A 624 -42.07 -0.75 5.92
N ALA A 625 -40.98 -0.03 6.20
CA ALA A 625 -39.83 0.06 5.29
C ALA A 625 -39.09 -1.27 5.15
N ILE A 626 -38.97 -2.04 6.24
CA ILE A 626 -38.44 -3.41 6.24
C ILE A 626 -39.38 -4.32 5.42
N GLU A 627 -40.70 -4.27 5.68
CA GLU A 627 -41.69 -5.07 4.95
C GLU A 627 -41.69 -4.80 3.44
N GLU A 628 -41.53 -3.54 3.04
CA GLU A 628 -41.34 -3.14 1.64
C GLU A 628 -40.11 -3.82 1.02
N ALA A 629 -38.96 -3.73 1.69
CA ALA A 629 -37.71 -4.33 1.23
C ALA A 629 -37.81 -5.87 1.16
N GLU A 630 -38.44 -6.50 2.16
CA GLU A 630 -38.68 -7.94 2.19
C GLU A 630 -39.57 -8.39 1.03
N THR A 631 -40.66 -7.67 0.79
CA THR A 631 -41.60 -7.98 -0.31
C THR A 631 -40.89 -7.94 -1.66
N ALA A 632 -40.11 -6.88 -1.92
CA ALA A 632 -39.37 -6.73 -3.17
C ALA A 632 -38.26 -7.80 -3.34
N MET A 633 -37.43 -8.00 -2.32
CA MET A 633 -36.30 -8.92 -2.39
C MET A 633 -36.74 -10.38 -2.39
N TYR A 634 -37.59 -10.79 -1.45
CA TYR A 634 -37.97 -12.20 -1.28
C TYR A 634 -38.80 -12.69 -2.47
N SER A 635 -39.66 -11.85 -3.05
CA SER A 635 -40.40 -12.19 -4.27
C SER A 635 -39.46 -12.49 -5.44
N ALA A 636 -38.49 -11.60 -5.71
CA ALA A 636 -37.53 -11.78 -6.79
C ALA A 636 -36.64 -13.02 -6.57
N ILE A 637 -36.13 -13.24 -5.35
CA ILE A 637 -35.27 -14.39 -5.03
C ILE A 637 -36.05 -15.71 -5.13
N THR A 638 -37.27 -15.76 -4.59
CA THR A 638 -38.09 -16.98 -4.61
C THR A 638 -38.41 -17.39 -6.04
N CYS A 639 -38.79 -16.44 -6.89
CA CYS A 639 -39.03 -16.70 -8.31
C CYS A 639 -37.76 -17.21 -9.02
N LEU A 640 -36.60 -16.58 -8.78
CA LEU A 640 -35.33 -16.98 -9.38
C LEU A 640 -34.90 -18.41 -8.99
N PHE A 641 -34.99 -18.75 -7.71
CA PHE A 641 -34.64 -20.07 -7.20
C PHE A 641 -35.60 -21.14 -7.69
N ALA A 642 -36.91 -20.87 -7.70
CA ALA A 642 -37.90 -21.79 -8.21
C ALA A 642 -37.68 -22.09 -9.70
N LYS A 643 -37.42 -21.05 -10.51
CA LYS A 643 -37.20 -21.17 -11.95
C LYS A 643 -35.99 -22.02 -12.33
N ASN A 644 -34.92 -21.95 -11.54
CA ASN A 644 -33.66 -22.63 -11.83
C ASN A 644 -33.39 -23.85 -10.93
N ASN A 645 -34.35 -24.22 -10.07
CA ASN A 645 -34.24 -25.29 -9.06
C ASN A 645 -32.95 -25.21 -8.23
N ILE A 646 -32.65 -24.02 -7.71
CA ILE A 646 -31.40 -23.74 -7.00
C ILE A 646 -31.60 -23.89 -5.50
N ASN A 647 -30.74 -24.70 -4.88
CA ASN A 647 -30.66 -24.76 -3.43
C ASN A 647 -30.01 -23.47 -2.90
N PRO A 648 -30.65 -22.71 -1.99
CA PRO A 648 -30.07 -21.51 -1.40
C PRO A 648 -28.70 -21.72 -0.75
N LYS A 649 -28.42 -22.94 -0.24
CA LYS A 649 -27.11 -23.28 0.36
C LYS A 649 -25.97 -23.39 -0.66
N ALA A 650 -26.28 -23.47 -1.96
CA ALA A 650 -25.28 -23.53 -3.03
C ALA A 650 -24.73 -22.14 -3.41
N ILE A 651 -25.35 -21.06 -2.93
CA ILE A 651 -24.89 -19.69 -3.17
C ILE A 651 -23.63 -19.43 -2.34
N ASP A 652 -22.59 -18.94 -3.02
CA ASP A 652 -21.30 -18.70 -2.40
C ASP A 652 -21.11 -17.26 -1.93
N ILE A 653 -21.60 -16.32 -2.74
CA ILE A 653 -21.45 -14.89 -2.57
C ILE A 653 -22.84 -14.26 -2.65
N LEU A 654 -23.20 -13.40 -1.70
CA LEU A 654 -24.43 -12.63 -1.67
C LEU A 654 -24.11 -11.13 -1.69
N ILE A 655 -24.65 -10.39 -2.65
CA ILE A 655 -24.49 -8.94 -2.74
C ILE A 655 -25.88 -8.31 -2.75
N THR A 656 -26.24 -7.57 -1.72
CA THR A 656 -27.46 -6.78 -1.68
C THR A 656 -27.15 -5.30 -1.94
N ASN A 657 -28.06 -4.57 -2.58
CA ASN A 657 -27.93 -3.12 -2.76
C ASN A 657 -29.27 -2.41 -2.62
N SER A 658 -29.23 -1.27 -1.92
CA SER A 658 -30.31 -0.29 -1.77
C SER A 658 -29.67 1.08 -1.60
N CYS A 659 -30.15 2.13 -2.29
CA CYS A 659 -29.38 3.37 -2.35
C CYS A 659 -29.37 4.10 -1.01
N VAL A 660 -30.53 4.24 -0.37
CA VAL A 660 -30.64 5.04 0.85
C VAL A 660 -30.96 4.19 2.07
N PHE A 661 -31.62 3.04 1.89
CA PHE A 661 -32.07 2.22 3.02
C PHE A 661 -31.01 1.23 3.52
N CYS A 662 -30.57 1.41 4.78
CA CYS A 662 -29.57 0.58 5.45
C CYS A 662 -30.03 0.19 6.88
N PRO A 663 -30.95 -0.78 7.03
CA PRO A 663 -31.47 -1.19 8.33
C PRO A 663 -30.46 -2.05 9.13
N THR A 664 -30.75 -2.22 10.43
CA THR A 664 -30.15 -3.26 11.28
C THR A 664 -31.26 -4.23 11.73
N PRO A 665 -31.18 -5.55 11.46
CA PRO A 665 -30.10 -6.24 10.72
C PRO A 665 -30.02 -5.83 9.25
N CYS A 666 -28.86 -6.02 8.62
CA CYS A 666 -28.66 -5.60 7.24
C CYS A 666 -29.45 -6.45 6.24
N LEU A 667 -29.73 -5.91 5.05
CA LEU A 667 -30.54 -6.60 4.03
C LEU A 667 -29.96 -7.97 3.63
N SER A 668 -28.63 -8.12 3.60
CA SER A 668 -28.02 -9.42 3.30
C SER A 668 -28.26 -10.44 4.41
N ASP A 669 -28.22 -10.04 5.68
CA ASP A 669 -28.49 -10.94 6.81
C ASP A 669 -29.95 -11.39 6.82
N MET A 670 -30.87 -10.48 6.47
CA MET A 670 -32.29 -10.80 6.31
C MET A 670 -32.50 -11.89 5.24
N VAL A 671 -31.85 -11.75 4.08
CA VAL A 671 -31.88 -12.76 3.01
C VAL A 671 -31.27 -14.09 3.48
N VAL A 672 -30.11 -14.06 4.13
CA VAL A 672 -29.43 -15.27 4.66
C VAL A 672 -30.34 -16.00 5.64
N ASN A 673 -30.99 -15.28 6.56
CA ASN A 673 -31.89 -15.84 7.54
C ASN A 673 -33.17 -16.41 6.88
N LYS A 674 -33.80 -15.67 5.98
CA LYS A 674 -35.05 -16.06 5.30
C LYS A 674 -34.89 -17.35 4.50
N PHE A 675 -33.82 -17.47 3.71
CA PHE A 675 -33.59 -18.61 2.83
C PHE A 675 -32.70 -19.69 3.43
N ARG A 676 -32.35 -19.58 4.73
CA ARG A 676 -31.51 -20.56 5.46
C ARG A 676 -30.21 -20.88 4.71
N MET A 677 -29.54 -19.83 4.23
CA MET A 677 -28.25 -19.95 3.56
C MET A 677 -27.16 -20.42 4.54
N ARG A 678 -26.01 -20.83 4.00
CA ARG A 678 -24.86 -21.30 4.79
C ARG A 678 -24.29 -20.19 5.68
N SER A 679 -23.76 -20.55 6.85
CA SER A 679 -23.21 -19.60 7.83
C SER A 679 -21.90 -18.92 7.38
N ASN A 680 -21.16 -19.53 6.45
CA ASN A 680 -19.91 -19.02 5.91
C ASN A 680 -20.09 -18.33 4.53
N ILE A 681 -21.30 -17.85 4.22
CA ILE A 681 -21.55 -17.11 2.98
C ILE A 681 -20.83 -15.75 3.00
N MET A 682 -20.26 -15.37 1.86
CA MET A 682 -19.67 -14.03 1.72
C MET A 682 -20.77 -13.02 1.41
N SER A 683 -21.25 -12.28 2.41
CA SER A 683 -22.29 -11.27 2.26
C SER A 683 -21.73 -9.85 2.14
N PHE A 684 -22.28 -9.06 1.23
CA PHE A 684 -21.97 -7.64 1.05
C PHE A 684 -23.28 -6.84 0.91
N HIS A 685 -23.36 -5.69 1.56
CA HIS A 685 -24.43 -4.72 1.38
C HIS A 685 -23.86 -3.41 0.83
N LEU A 686 -24.50 -2.88 -0.20
CA LEU A 686 -24.05 -1.73 -0.96
C LEU A 686 -25.09 -0.59 -0.90
N SER A 687 -24.71 0.55 -0.33
CA SER A 687 -25.56 1.75 -0.19
C SER A 687 -24.84 3.03 -0.66
N GLY A 688 -25.59 4.13 -0.80
CA GLY A 688 -25.08 5.46 -1.19
C GLY A 688 -24.61 5.59 -2.64
N MET A 689 -24.93 4.63 -3.51
CA MET A 689 -24.38 4.57 -4.88
C MET A 689 -25.33 5.07 -5.99
N GLY A 690 -26.56 5.45 -5.63
CA GLY A 690 -27.62 5.83 -6.56
C GLY A 690 -28.03 4.68 -7.49
N CYS A 691 -28.89 4.95 -8.46
CA CYS A 691 -29.47 3.93 -9.35
C CYS A 691 -28.43 3.10 -10.15
N SER A 692 -27.16 3.51 -10.15
CA SER A 692 -26.07 2.74 -10.77
C SER A 692 -25.58 1.56 -9.94
N ALA A 693 -26.08 1.37 -8.71
CA ALA A 693 -25.61 0.33 -7.80
C ALA A 693 -25.78 -1.08 -8.37
N GLY A 694 -26.82 -1.33 -9.18
CA GLY A 694 -27.02 -2.63 -9.84
C GLY A 694 -25.81 -3.07 -10.68
N ILE A 695 -25.30 -2.21 -11.58
CA ILE A 695 -24.10 -2.53 -12.39
C ILE A 695 -22.84 -2.56 -11.53
N ILE A 696 -22.78 -1.76 -10.46
CA ILE A 696 -21.66 -1.80 -9.52
C ILE A 696 -21.61 -3.15 -8.80
N SER A 697 -22.75 -3.70 -8.39
CA SER A 697 -22.88 -5.04 -7.81
C SER A 697 -22.45 -6.12 -8.80
N VAL A 698 -22.83 -6.01 -10.08
CA VAL A 698 -22.34 -6.92 -11.13
C VAL A 698 -20.82 -6.82 -11.27
N SER A 699 -20.24 -5.61 -11.20
CA SER A 699 -18.79 -5.44 -11.22
C SER A 699 -18.10 -6.10 -10.02
N LEU A 700 -18.65 -5.93 -8.81
CA LEU A 700 -18.13 -6.54 -7.59
C LEU A 700 -18.22 -8.07 -7.67
N ALA A 701 -19.38 -8.61 -8.08
CA ALA A 701 -19.58 -10.03 -8.30
C ALA A 701 -18.57 -10.59 -9.31
N LYS A 702 -18.34 -9.88 -10.42
CA LYS A 702 -17.36 -10.27 -11.45
C LYS A 702 -15.95 -10.39 -10.85
N ASP A 703 -15.55 -9.45 -10.01
CA ASP A 703 -14.21 -9.46 -9.42
C ASP A 703 -14.08 -10.55 -8.34
N LEU A 704 -15.12 -10.74 -7.50
CA LEU A 704 -15.15 -11.83 -6.51
C LEU A 704 -15.18 -13.22 -7.15
N LEU A 705 -15.98 -13.43 -8.19
CA LEU A 705 -16.07 -14.70 -8.93
C LEU A 705 -14.79 -15.05 -9.70
N ARG A 706 -13.92 -14.07 -9.98
CA ARG A 706 -12.59 -14.31 -10.56
C ARG A 706 -11.58 -14.78 -9.52
N VAL A 707 -11.71 -14.30 -8.29
CA VAL A 707 -10.89 -14.71 -7.15
C VAL A 707 -11.35 -16.08 -6.64
N HIS A 708 -12.65 -16.20 -6.35
CA HIS A 708 -13.30 -17.44 -5.92
C HIS A 708 -13.81 -18.21 -7.15
N ARG A 709 -12.94 -19.05 -7.71
CA ARG A 709 -13.27 -19.90 -8.86
C ARG A 709 -14.29 -20.95 -8.46
N ASN A 710 -15.12 -21.35 -9.42
CA ASN A 710 -16.16 -22.37 -9.25
C ASN A 710 -17.26 -21.98 -8.24
N SER A 711 -17.62 -20.71 -8.21
CA SER A 711 -18.58 -20.16 -7.24
C SER A 711 -19.84 -19.59 -7.91
N LEU A 712 -20.93 -19.53 -7.14
CA LEU A 712 -22.18 -18.84 -7.49
C LEU A 712 -22.33 -17.54 -6.70
N ALA A 713 -22.67 -16.45 -7.39
CA ALA A 713 -22.98 -15.18 -6.78
C ALA A 713 -24.44 -14.81 -7.01
N LEU A 714 -25.16 -14.48 -5.93
CA LEU A 714 -26.50 -13.91 -5.96
C LEU A 714 -26.40 -12.41 -5.70
N ILE A 715 -26.90 -11.60 -6.63
CA ILE A 715 -27.05 -10.16 -6.46
C ILE A 715 -28.53 -9.86 -6.26
N VAL A 716 -28.85 -9.01 -5.29
CA VAL A 716 -30.21 -8.54 -5.02
C VAL A 716 -30.20 -7.01 -5.01
N SER A 717 -30.91 -6.42 -5.95
CA SER A 717 -31.08 -4.97 -6.12
C SER A 717 -32.50 -4.58 -5.73
N THR A 718 -32.65 -3.63 -4.83
CA THR A 718 -33.95 -3.07 -4.43
C THR A 718 -33.78 -1.59 -4.09
N GLU A 719 -34.89 -0.87 -3.96
CA GLU A 719 -34.92 0.46 -3.34
C GLU A 719 -36.13 0.52 -2.40
N THR A 720 -35.99 1.22 -1.28
CA THR A 720 -37.07 1.40 -0.30
C THR A 720 -37.52 2.85 -0.32
N LEU A 721 -38.81 3.10 -0.51
CA LEU A 721 -39.39 4.44 -0.60
C LEU A 721 -39.95 4.93 0.73
N THR A 722 -40.49 4.02 1.56
CA THR A 722 -41.25 4.38 2.77
C THR A 722 -40.48 5.31 3.71
N HIS A 723 -39.22 4.98 4.01
CA HIS A 723 -38.41 5.74 4.96
C HIS A 723 -37.91 7.07 4.37
N ASN A 724 -37.78 7.15 3.05
CA ASN A 724 -37.14 8.27 2.34
C ASN A 724 -38.16 9.28 1.78
N TRP A 725 -39.44 9.08 2.07
CA TRP A 725 -40.49 9.96 1.59
C TRP A 725 -40.36 11.35 2.19
N TYR A 726 -40.37 12.40 1.37
CA TYR A 726 -40.21 13.79 1.83
C TYR A 726 -41.56 14.46 2.07
N ASN A 727 -41.76 15.10 3.25
CA ASN A 727 -43.03 15.75 3.63
C ASN A 727 -42.99 17.28 3.61
N GLY A 728 -41.85 17.90 3.32
CA GLY A 728 -41.76 19.36 3.28
C GLY A 728 -42.19 19.95 1.93
N LYS A 729 -41.84 21.21 1.71
CA LYS A 729 -42.31 22.01 0.56
C LYS A 729 -41.25 22.25 -0.51
N VAL A 730 -39.99 21.85 -0.28
CA VAL A 730 -38.86 22.16 -1.17
C VAL A 730 -38.99 21.39 -2.49
N PRO A 731 -39.13 22.07 -3.65
CA PRO A 731 -39.39 21.40 -4.92
C PRO A 731 -38.32 20.41 -5.37
N SER A 732 -37.04 20.69 -5.09
CA SER A 732 -35.94 19.79 -5.48
C SER A 732 -35.95 18.46 -4.70
N MET A 733 -36.48 18.44 -3.47
CA MET A 733 -36.61 17.24 -2.65
C MET A 733 -37.89 16.45 -3.01
N LEU A 734 -38.98 17.14 -3.35
CA LEU A 734 -40.25 16.54 -3.81
C LEU A 734 -40.12 15.73 -5.10
N LEU A 735 -39.08 15.96 -5.91
CA LEU A 735 -38.82 15.18 -7.12
C LEU A 735 -38.61 13.69 -6.81
N SER A 736 -38.03 13.34 -5.66
CA SER A 736 -37.79 11.94 -5.28
C SER A 736 -39.11 11.16 -5.14
N ASN A 737 -40.10 11.71 -4.44
CA ASN A 737 -41.45 11.16 -4.31
C ASN A 737 -42.13 10.94 -5.68
N CYS A 738 -41.88 11.84 -6.63
CA CYS A 738 -42.53 11.82 -7.94
C CYS A 738 -41.92 10.80 -8.92
N LEU A 739 -40.62 10.50 -8.79
CA LEU A 739 -39.89 9.74 -9.80
C LEU A 739 -39.79 8.25 -9.48
N PHE A 740 -39.54 7.90 -8.21
CA PHE A 740 -39.23 6.53 -7.82
C PHE A 740 -40.48 5.68 -7.56
N ARG A 741 -40.39 4.39 -7.89
CA ARG A 741 -41.46 3.39 -7.72
C ARG A 741 -40.90 2.10 -7.13
N MET A 742 -41.78 1.32 -6.50
CA MET A 742 -41.40 0.08 -5.84
C MET A 742 -40.92 -0.95 -6.87
N GLY A 743 -39.79 -1.60 -6.60
CA GLY A 743 -39.30 -2.69 -7.44
C GLY A 743 -38.04 -3.34 -6.89
N GLY A 744 -37.66 -4.46 -7.51
CA GLY A 744 -36.48 -5.21 -7.13
C GLY A 744 -36.10 -6.25 -8.17
N ALA A 745 -34.84 -6.67 -8.17
CA ALA A 745 -34.32 -7.70 -9.05
C ALA A 745 -33.32 -8.61 -8.32
N ALA A 746 -33.41 -9.91 -8.59
CA ALA A 746 -32.45 -10.91 -8.16
C ALA A 746 -31.71 -11.45 -9.40
N ILE A 747 -30.38 -11.51 -9.33
CA ILE A 747 -29.51 -11.85 -10.46
C ILE A 747 -28.53 -12.92 -10.03
N LEU A 748 -28.44 -14.00 -10.81
CA LEU A 748 -27.56 -15.11 -10.51
C LEU A 748 -26.39 -15.21 -11.49
N MET A 749 -25.19 -15.09 -10.97
CA MET A 749 -23.95 -15.17 -11.75
C MET A 749 -23.10 -16.37 -11.33
N SER A 750 -22.35 -16.93 -12.27
CA SER A 750 -21.51 -18.11 -12.07
C SER A 750 -20.14 -17.97 -12.71
N SER A 751 -19.12 -18.49 -12.02
CA SER A 751 -17.79 -18.77 -12.59
C SER A 751 -17.57 -20.26 -12.89
N ARG A 752 -18.59 -21.11 -12.66
CA ARG A 752 -18.50 -22.56 -12.89
C ARG A 752 -18.55 -22.84 -14.39
N VAL A 753 -17.64 -23.71 -14.84
CA VAL A 753 -17.54 -24.05 -16.28
C VAL A 753 -18.76 -24.86 -16.74
N GLN A 754 -19.31 -25.70 -15.87
CA GLN A 754 -20.49 -26.53 -16.15
C GLN A 754 -21.75 -25.69 -16.43
N ASP A 755 -21.86 -24.51 -15.81
CA ASP A 755 -23.03 -23.62 -15.96
C ASP A 755 -23.03 -22.87 -17.30
N LYS A 756 -22.00 -23.06 -18.15
CA LYS A 756 -21.93 -22.44 -19.48
C LYS A 756 -23.13 -22.83 -20.37
N HIS A 757 -23.60 -24.07 -20.27
CA HIS A 757 -24.69 -24.58 -21.11
C HIS A 757 -26.08 -24.14 -20.62
N THR A 758 -26.21 -23.81 -19.34
CA THR A 758 -27.45 -23.33 -18.73
C THR A 758 -27.54 -21.81 -18.73
N ALA A 759 -26.42 -21.12 -18.89
CA ALA A 759 -26.38 -19.67 -18.84
C ALA A 759 -26.96 -18.97 -20.07
N LYS A 760 -27.81 -17.97 -19.83
CA LYS A 760 -28.36 -17.11 -20.87
C LYS A 760 -27.33 -16.15 -21.47
N TYR A 761 -26.48 -15.56 -20.63
CA TYR A 761 -25.53 -14.54 -21.08
C TYR A 761 -24.12 -14.75 -20.55
N LYS A 762 -23.15 -14.24 -21.30
CA LYS A 762 -21.75 -14.11 -20.91
C LYS A 762 -21.37 -12.65 -20.79
N LEU A 763 -20.78 -12.27 -19.66
CA LEU A 763 -20.27 -10.92 -19.44
C LEU A 763 -19.02 -10.67 -20.28
N GLN A 764 -19.04 -9.65 -21.15
CA GLN A 764 -17.91 -9.27 -22.00
C GLN A 764 -17.09 -8.14 -21.34
N HIS A 765 -17.75 -7.02 -21.05
CA HIS A 765 -17.10 -5.80 -20.57
C HIS A 765 -17.93 -5.13 -19.48
N ILE A 766 -17.23 -4.51 -18.52
CA ILE A 766 -17.83 -3.58 -17.56
C ILE A 766 -16.93 -2.35 -17.52
N VAL A 767 -17.53 -1.17 -17.69
CA VAL A 767 -16.86 0.13 -17.65
C VAL A 767 -17.57 0.98 -16.61
N ARG A 768 -16.80 1.46 -15.62
CA ARG A 768 -17.29 2.36 -14.58
C ARG A 768 -16.71 3.75 -14.76
N THR A 769 -17.56 4.77 -14.79
CA THR A 769 -17.15 6.16 -14.95
C THR A 769 -17.77 7.01 -13.86
N THR A 770 -16.96 7.86 -13.23
CA THR A 770 -17.42 8.82 -12.21
C THR A 770 -16.76 10.17 -12.39
N THR A 771 -17.52 11.24 -12.20
CA THR A 771 -17.04 12.64 -12.17
C THR A 771 -17.21 13.26 -10.78
N ALA A 772 -17.25 12.44 -9.73
CA ALA A 772 -17.42 12.90 -8.34
C ALA A 772 -16.34 13.89 -7.85
N ARG A 773 -15.25 14.08 -8.60
CA ARG A 773 -14.22 15.10 -8.32
C ARG A 773 -14.71 16.52 -8.58
N ASP A 774 -15.69 16.69 -9.47
CA ASP A 774 -16.19 18.00 -9.87
C ASP A 774 -17.26 18.47 -8.87
N ASP A 775 -17.10 19.63 -8.23
CA ASP A 775 -18.04 20.10 -7.20
C ASP A 775 -19.47 20.24 -7.73
N GLN A 776 -19.64 20.70 -8.97
CA GLN A 776 -20.94 20.73 -9.67
C GLN A 776 -21.58 19.35 -9.79
N SER A 777 -20.77 18.30 -9.90
CA SER A 777 -21.24 16.92 -9.93
C SER A 777 -21.70 16.46 -8.55
N GLN A 778 -21.00 16.83 -7.47
CA GLN A 778 -21.39 16.45 -6.11
C GLN A 778 -22.70 17.13 -5.66
N SER A 779 -22.93 18.38 -6.05
CA SER A 779 -24.17 19.10 -5.72
C SER A 779 -25.39 18.68 -6.57
N CYS A 780 -25.29 17.62 -7.40
CA CYS A 780 -26.40 17.18 -8.24
C CYS A 780 -27.46 16.39 -7.49
N VAL A 781 -27.05 15.46 -6.62
CA VAL A 781 -27.96 14.66 -5.80
C VAL A 781 -27.32 14.45 -4.44
N TYR A 782 -27.96 14.96 -3.40
CA TYR A 782 -27.50 14.89 -2.03
C TYR A 782 -28.70 14.86 -1.07
N GLN A 783 -28.48 14.32 0.13
CA GLN A 783 -29.46 14.30 1.21
C GLN A 783 -29.26 15.54 2.08
N ASP A 784 -30.34 16.20 2.44
CA ASP A 784 -30.32 17.45 3.19
C ASP A 784 -31.60 17.60 4.02
N VAL A 785 -31.56 18.50 5.00
CA VAL A 785 -32.69 18.81 5.89
C VAL A 785 -33.24 20.17 5.51
N ASP A 786 -34.55 20.24 5.29
CA ASP A 786 -35.19 21.50 4.95
C ASP A 786 -35.29 22.47 6.16
N PRO A 787 -35.65 23.74 5.96
CA PRO A 787 -35.78 24.71 7.06
C PRO A 787 -36.83 24.34 8.13
N GLU A 788 -37.76 23.44 7.83
CA GLU A 788 -38.80 22.95 8.73
C GLU A 788 -38.35 21.68 9.49
N GLY A 789 -37.11 21.20 9.25
CA GLY A 789 -36.53 20.03 9.89
C GLY A 789 -36.85 18.69 9.21
N ASN A 790 -37.45 18.70 8.01
CA ASN A 790 -37.75 17.48 7.26
C ASN A 790 -36.56 17.06 6.41
N GLU A 791 -36.12 15.81 6.57
CA GLU A 791 -35.05 15.22 5.77
C GLU A 791 -35.56 14.75 4.39
N GLY A 792 -34.78 14.99 3.34
CA GLY A 792 -35.10 14.56 1.98
C GLY A 792 -33.91 14.50 1.04
N VAL A 793 -34.08 13.84 -0.11
CA VAL A 793 -33.06 13.77 -1.17
C VAL A 793 -33.31 14.84 -2.21
N SER A 794 -32.44 15.84 -2.26
CA SER A 794 -32.51 16.96 -3.22
C SER A 794 -31.94 16.55 -4.58
N ILE A 795 -32.71 16.76 -5.65
CA ILE A 795 -32.29 16.52 -7.04
C ILE A 795 -32.18 17.85 -7.79
N SER A 796 -30.97 18.18 -8.25
CA SER A 796 -30.68 19.40 -9.00
C SER A 796 -31.20 19.35 -10.43
N LYS A 797 -31.62 20.51 -10.97
CA LYS A 797 -32.02 20.66 -12.37
C LYS A 797 -30.88 20.41 -13.36
N ASN A 798 -29.63 20.54 -12.92
CA ASN A 798 -28.44 20.35 -13.76
C ASN A 798 -28.10 18.86 -14.00
N ILE A 799 -28.83 17.93 -13.37
CA ILE A 799 -28.55 16.49 -13.44
C ILE A 799 -28.46 15.95 -14.87
N VAL A 800 -29.27 16.46 -15.80
CA VAL A 800 -29.28 16.00 -17.20
C VAL A 800 -27.99 16.38 -17.92
N ILE A 801 -27.47 17.58 -17.67
CA ILE A 801 -26.23 18.07 -18.28
C ILE A 801 -25.05 17.25 -17.76
N VAL A 802 -24.97 17.09 -16.43
CA VAL A 802 -23.90 16.32 -15.79
C VAL A 802 -23.93 14.85 -16.23
N ALA A 803 -25.11 14.23 -16.28
CA ALA A 803 -25.27 12.87 -16.77
C ALA A 803 -24.83 12.72 -18.24
N GLY A 804 -25.13 13.71 -19.08
CA GLY A 804 -24.68 13.74 -20.48
C GLY A 804 -23.15 13.80 -20.61
N ASP A 805 -22.47 14.56 -19.76
CA ASP A 805 -21.01 14.65 -19.79
C ASP A 805 -20.32 13.39 -19.25
N VAL A 806 -20.88 12.77 -18.20
CA VAL A 806 -20.37 11.48 -17.72
C VAL A 806 -20.61 10.37 -18.74
N LEU A 807 -21.75 10.40 -19.46
CA LEU A 807 -22.05 9.46 -20.55
C LEU A 807 -21.00 9.54 -21.66
N LYS A 808 -20.63 10.75 -22.10
CA LYS A 808 -19.57 10.95 -23.10
C LYS A 808 -18.25 10.31 -22.65
N LYS A 809 -17.86 10.52 -21.39
CA LYS A 809 -16.64 9.91 -20.81
C LYS A 809 -16.73 8.38 -20.75
N ASN A 810 -17.91 7.84 -20.44
CA ASN A 810 -18.15 6.40 -20.41
C ASN A 810 -18.04 5.78 -21.81
N ILE A 811 -18.67 6.40 -22.81
CA ILE A 811 -18.61 5.95 -24.21
C ILE A 811 -17.19 6.05 -24.76
N ALA A 812 -16.43 7.10 -24.44
CA ALA A 812 -15.03 7.20 -24.82
C ALA A 812 -14.18 6.05 -24.28
N SER A 813 -14.54 5.52 -23.10
CA SER A 813 -13.86 4.38 -22.48
C SER A 813 -14.36 3.02 -23.02
N LEU A 814 -15.65 2.92 -23.35
CA LEU A 814 -16.28 1.70 -23.86
C LEU A 814 -16.01 1.47 -25.36
N GLY A 815 -16.00 2.54 -26.15
CA GLY A 815 -15.91 2.52 -27.61
C GLY A 815 -14.81 1.60 -28.16
N PRO A 816 -13.54 1.74 -27.72
CA PRO A 816 -12.45 0.89 -28.19
C PRO A 816 -12.62 -0.61 -27.89
N LEU A 817 -13.45 -0.97 -26.91
CA LEU A 817 -13.67 -2.35 -26.50
C LEU A 817 -14.76 -3.05 -27.32
N VAL A 818 -15.72 -2.29 -27.88
CA VAL A 818 -16.96 -2.84 -28.45
C VAL A 818 -17.17 -2.52 -29.92
N LEU A 819 -16.63 -1.39 -30.40
CA LEU A 819 -16.81 -0.94 -31.77
C LEU A 819 -15.99 -1.81 -32.75
N PRO A 820 -16.53 -2.14 -33.93
CA PRO A 820 -15.76 -2.77 -35.01
C PRO A 820 -14.55 -1.91 -35.40
N LEU A 821 -13.45 -2.55 -35.83
CA LEU A 821 -12.22 -1.84 -36.23
C LEU A 821 -12.47 -0.74 -37.27
N ARG A 822 -13.39 -0.96 -38.22
CA ARG A 822 -13.79 0.04 -39.23
C ARG A 822 -14.25 1.36 -38.61
N GLU A 823 -15.13 1.28 -37.62
CA GLU A 823 -15.66 2.45 -36.89
C GLU A 823 -14.56 3.14 -36.07
N GLN A 824 -13.67 2.35 -35.45
CA GLN A 824 -12.53 2.88 -34.71
C GLN A 824 -11.57 3.65 -35.64
N PHE A 825 -11.28 3.11 -36.83
CA PHE A 825 -10.44 3.78 -37.84
C PHE A 825 -11.08 5.07 -38.34
N LEU A 826 -12.39 5.09 -38.64
CA LEU A 826 -13.10 6.29 -39.07
C LEU A 826 -13.07 7.39 -38.01
N HIS A 827 -13.24 7.02 -36.74
CA HIS A 827 -13.15 7.95 -35.63
C HIS A 827 -11.74 8.55 -35.48
N VAL A 828 -10.70 7.70 -35.46
CA VAL A 828 -9.30 8.12 -35.36
C VAL A 828 -8.92 9.01 -36.54
N PHE A 829 -9.32 8.64 -37.75
CA PHE A 829 -9.09 9.44 -38.96
C PHE A 829 -9.78 10.82 -38.87
N SER A 830 -10.98 10.90 -38.31
CA SER A 830 -11.68 12.18 -38.10
C SER A 830 -10.95 13.10 -37.09
N ILE A 831 -10.35 12.53 -36.04
CA ILE A 831 -9.54 13.27 -35.06
C ILE A 831 -8.24 13.76 -35.71
N ILE A 832 -7.56 12.91 -36.47
CA ILE A 832 -6.34 13.27 -37.20
C ILE A 832 -6.63 14.37 -38.23
N ARG A 833 -7.71 14.23 -39.00
CA ARG A 833 -8.16 15.23 -39.98
C ARG A 833 -8.50 16.57 -39.32
N ARG A 834 -9.11 16.57 -38.13
CA ARG A 834 -9.38 17.80 -37.36
C ARG A 834 -8.10 18.43 -36.79
N LYS A 835 -7.10 17.62 -36.42
CA LYS A 835 -5.80 18.16 -35.98
C LYS A 835 -4.97 18.72 -37.14
N LEU A 836 -5.13 18.17 -38.34
CA LEU A 836 -4.39 18.57 -39.55
C LEU A 836 -5.06 19.72 -40.32
N SER A 837 -6.39 19.89 -40.22
CA SER A 837 -7.14 20.96 -40.90
C SER A 837 -7.54 22.05 -39.90
N MET A 838 -7.23 23.32 -40.20
CA MET A 838 -7.64 24.48 -39.39
C MET A 838 -9.16 24.77 -39.43
N ALA A 839 -9.95 23.99 -40.18
CA ALA A 839 -11.40 24.12 -40.22
C ALA A 839 -12.10 23.42 -39.04
N ARG A 840 -13.21 24.01 -38.55
CA ARG A 840 -14.14 23.38 -37.59
C ARG A 840 -14.93 22.24 -38.26
N THR A 841 -14.26 21.16 -38.64
CA THR A 841 -14.96 19.91 -39.01
C THR A 841 -15.42 19.18 -37.76
N SER A 842 -16.68 18.74 -37.73
CA SER A 842 -17.25 17.95 -36.63
C SER A 842 -16.50 16.62 -36.46
N ILE A 843 -16.30 16.20 -35.21
CA ILE A 843 -15.71 14.88 -34.92
C ILE A 843 -16.76 13.83 -35.30
N TYR A 844 -16.33 12.81 -36.06
CA TYR A 844 -17.21 11.69 -36.37
C TYR A 844 -17.56 10.94 -35.09
N THR A 845 -18.84 10.90 -34.73
CA THR A 845 -19.36 10.09 -33.61
C THR A 845 -19.61 8.67 -34.13
N PRO A 846 -18.92 7.64 -33.60
CA PRO A 846 -19.10 6.26 -34.02
C PRO A 846 -20.55 5.82 -33.81
N ASN A 847 -21.10 5.08 -34.79
CA ASN A 847 -22.46 4.59 -34.66
C ASN A 847 -22.50 3.32 -33.80
N LEU A 848 -23.09 3.44 -32.60
CA LEU A 848 -23.16 2.36 -31.62
C LEU A 848 -24.10 1.22 -32.04
N ASN A 849 -25.02 1.45 -32.99
CA ASN A 849 -25.92 0.41 -33.52
C ASN A 849 -25.17 -0.69 -34.29
N HIS A 850 -23.91 -0.46 -34.68
CA HIS A 850 -23.06 -1.52 -35.24
C HIS A 850 -22.37 -2.37 -34.16
N ALA A 851 -22.42 -1.94 -32.90
CA ALA A 851 -21.79 -2.64 -31.77
C ALA A 851 -22.77 -3.40 -30.88
N PHE A 852 -24.05 -3.03 -30.88
CA PHE A 852 -25.07 -3.66 -30.05
C PHE A 852 -26.37 -3.84 -30.80
N GLU A 853 -26.98 -5.01 -30.61
CA GLU A 853 -28.28 -5.36 -31.15
C GLU A 853 -29.41 -4.91 -30.22
N HIS A 854 -29.14 -4.82 -28.91
CA HIS A 854 -30.13 -4.41 -27.90
C HIS A 854 -29.55 -3.42 -26.87
N PHE A 855 -30.41 -2.51 -26.40
CA PHE A 855 -30.06 -1.47 -25.43
C PHE A 855 -30.98 -1.54 -24.20
N CYS A 856 -30.38 -1.48 -23.01
CA CYS A 856 -31.08 -1.31 -21.74
C CYS A 856 -30.53 -0.05 -21.06
N ILE A 857 -31.30 1.02 -21.08
CA ILE A 857 -30.92 2.35 -20.63
C ILE A 857 -31.78 2.73 -19.44
N HIS A 858 -31.14 2.85 -18.27
CA HIS A 858 -31.80 3.15 -17.01
C HIS A 858 -32.83 4.29 -17.16
N PRO A 859 -34.11 4.05 -16.82
CA PRO A 859 -35.19 5.00 -16.95
C PRO A 859 -35.17 5.92 -15.73
N GLY A 860 -34.25 6.88 -15.71
CA GLY A 860 -34.21 7.91 -14.67
C GLY A 860 -35.42 8.85 -14.72
N GLY A 861 -36.06 8.94 -15.88
CA GLY A 861 -37.25 9.74 -16.17
C GLY A 861 -37.34 10.05 -17.67
N LYS A 862 -38.52 10.46 -18.15
CA LYS A 862 -38.76 10.72 -19.58
C LYS A 862 -37.78 11.72 -20.21
N ALA A 863 -37.36 12.74 -19.44
CA ALA A 863 -36.38 13.73 -19.89
C ALA A 863 -34.98 13.10 -20.16
N ILE A 864 -34.55 12.17 -19.31
CA ILE A 864 -33.25 11.49 -19.44
C ILE A 864 -33.28 10.56 -20.66
N ILE A 865 -34.37 9.80 -20.84
CA ILE A 865 -34.57 8.92 -22.00
C ILE A 865 -34.48 9.74 -23.30
N LYS A 866 -35.26 10.83 -23.42
CA LYS A 866 -35.22 11.71 -24.60
C LYS A 866 -33.84 12.36 -24.82
N ALA A 867 -33.14 12.72 -23.74
CA ALA A 867 -31.79 13.27 -23.83
C ALA A 867 -30.77 12.26 -24.37
N ILE A 868 -30.86 10.99 -23.94
CA ILE A 868 -29.99 9.91 -24.40
C ILE A 868 -30.30 9.54 -25.86
N GLU A 869 -31.58 9.40 -26.20
CA GLU A 869 -32.04 9.18 -27.59
C GLU A 869 -31.42 10.20 -28.54
N LYS A 870 -31.53 11.49 -28.20
CA LYS A 870 -30.97 12.59 -29.01
C LYS A 870 -29.44 12.59 -29.04
N ASN A 871 -28.78 12.33 -27.92
CA ASN A 871 -27.32 12.38 -27.82
C ASN A 871 -26.63 11.21 -28.53
N LEU A 872 -27.26 10.03 -28.56
CA LEU A 872 -26.72 8.82 -29.15
C LEU A 872 -27.24 8.53 -30.56
N GLY A 873 -28.29 9.24 -31.01
CA GLY A 873 -28.92 9.00 -32.31
C GLY A 873 -29.57 7.62 -32.41
N LEU A 874 -30.11 7.11 -31.30
CA LEU A 874 -30.77 5.81 -31.22
C LEU A 874 -32.14 5.85 -31.89
N ARG A 875 -32.60 4.71 -32.42
CA ARG A 875 -33.95 4.61 -33.01
C ARG A 875 -34.99 4.51 -31.90
N LYS A 876 -36.25 4.83 -32.22
CA LYS A 876 -37.36 4.67 -31.28
C LYS A 876 -37.50 3.23 -30.76
N GLU A 877 -37.24 2.25 -31.62
CA GLU A 877 -37.25 0.82 -31.26
C GLU A 877 -36.15 0.47 -30.22
N ASP A 878 -34.99 1.12 -30.29
CA ASP A 878 -33.89 0.90 -29.36
C ASP A 878 -34.21 1.48 -27.96
N MET A 879 -35.04 2.53 -27.91
CA MET A 879 -35.51 3.17 -26.68
C MET A 879 -36.82 2.58 -26.13
N GLU A 880 -37.44 1.66 -26.87
CA GLU A 880 -38.71 1.03 -26.50
C GLU A 880 -38.63 0.30 -25.13
N PRO A 881 -37.61 -0.54 -24.83
CA PRO A 881 -37.54 -1.23 -23.54
C PRO A 881 -37.49 -0.27 -22.35
N ALA A 882 -36.69 0.79 -22.46
CA ALA A 882 -36.57 1.83 -21.42
C ALA A 882 -37.89 2.60 -21.24
N THR A 883 -38.55 2.97 -22.35
CA THR A 883 -39.80 3.74 -22.34
C THR A 883 -40.96 2.92 -21.78
N MET A 884 -41.10 1.66 -22.19
CA MET A 884 -42.17 0.78 -21.71
C MET A 884 -41.95 0.38 -20.24
N THR A 885 -40.69 0.13 -19.85
CA THR A 885 -40.35 -0.12 -18.44
C THR A 885 -40.68 1.08 -17.55
N LEU A 886 -40.29 2.28 -17.98
CA LEU A 886 -40.69 3.51 -17.28
C LEU A 886 -42.21 3.61 -17.23
N TYR A 887 -42.90 3.35 -18.35
CA TYR A 887 -44.36 3.44 -18.41
C TYR A 887 -45.05 2.54 -17.40
N ARG A 888 -44.67 1.25 -17.35
CA ARG A 888 -45.36 0.24 -16.54
C ARG A 888 -44.92 0.18 -15.08
N PHE A 889 -43.61 0.19 -14.85
CA PHE A 889 -43.03 -0.04 -13.51
C PHE A 889 -42.51 1.25 -12.88
N GLY A 890 -42.32 2.31 -13.67
CA GLY A 890 -41.69 3.54 -13.21
C GLY A 890 -40.18 3.39 -13.05
N ASN A 891 -39.56 4.35 -12.35
CA ASN A 891 -38.15 4.25 -12.02
C ASN A 891 -37.96 3.41 -10.74
N THR A 892 -37.66 2.13 -10.90
CA THR A 892 -37.33 1.19 -9.81
C THR A 892 -35.86 1.24 -9.38
N SER A 893 -35.23 2.42 -9.54
CA SER A 893 -33.85 2.73 -9.15
C SER A 893 -32.84 1.73 -9.74
N THR A 894 -32.14 0.98 -8.89
CA THR A 894 -31.04 0.07 -9.24
C THR A 894 -31.48 -1.13 -10.07
N SER A 895 -32.77 -1.47 -10.03
CA SER A 895 -33.32 -2.67 -10.65
C SER A 895 -33.88 -2.45 -12.06
N SER A 896 -34.12 -1.20 -12.48
CA SER A 896 -34.85 -0.88 -13.72
C SER A 896 -34.25 -1.51 -14.99
N ILE A 897 -32.92 -1.53 -15.10
CA ILE A 897 -32.22 -2.10 -16.27
C ILE A 897 -32.48 -3.61 -16.46
N TRP A 898 -32.90 -4.30 -15.40
CA TRP A 898 -33.27 -5.72 -15.45
C TRP A 898 -34.71 -5.90 -15.93
N TYR A 899 -35.62 -4.99 -15.61
CA TYR A 899 -36.96 -4.98 -16.19
C TYR A 899 -36.92 -4.71 -17.70
N GLU A 900 -35.99 -3.88 -18.16
CA GLU A 900 -35.76 -3.64 -19.59
C GLU A 900 -35.21 -4.87 -20.31
N LEU A 901 -34.24 -5.56 -19.71
CA LEU A 901 -33.73 -6.82 -20.26
C LEU A 901 -34.84 -7.88 -20.30
N CYS A 902 -35.66 -7.94 -19.25
CA CYS A 902 -36.84 -8.79 -19.16
C CYS A 902 -37.85 -8.50 -20.28
N TYR A 903 -38.07 -7.23 -20.62
CA TYR A 903 -38.94 -6.82 -21.72
C TYR A 903 -38.45 -7.37 -23.07
N ILE A 904 -37.15 -7.27 -23.34
CA ILE A 904 -36.54 -7.76 -24.59
C ILE A 904 -36.66 -9.30 -24.66
N GLU A 905 -36.43 -10.01 -23.56
CA GLU A 905 -36.64 -11.47 -23.47
C GLU A 905 -38.11 -11.83 -23.70
N ALA A 906 -39.05 -11.13 -23.06
CA ALA A 906 -40.48 -11.40 -23.17
C ALA A 906 -41.03 -11.13 -24.58
N LYS A 907 -40.43 -10.17 -25.31
CA LYS A 907 -40.72 -9.94 -26.74
C LYS A 907 -40.14 -11.01 -27.67
N GLY A 908 -39.33 -11.93 -27.18
CA GLY A 908 -38.63 -12.91 -28.01
C GLY A 908 -37.64 -12.28 -28.98
N ARG A 909 -37.13 -11.07 -28.68
CA ARG A 909 -36.18 -10.35 -29.53
C ARG A 909 -34.73 -10.84 -29.36
N MET A 910 -34.44 -11.50 -28.25
CA MET A 910 -33.08 -11.91 -27.87
C MET A 910 -32.66 -13.22 -28.55
N LYS A 911 -31.64 -13.17 -29.41
CA LYS A 911 -31.12 -14.34 -30.13
C LYS A 911 -29.70 -14.70 -29.68
N CYS A 912 -29.33 -15.96 -29.91
CA CYS A 912 -27.98 -16.44 -29.65
C CYS A 912 -26.95 -15.61 -30.43
N GLY A 913 -25.98 -15.05 -29.71
CA GLY A 913 -24.91 -14.23 -30.29
C GLY A 913 -25.12 -12.72 -30.15
N ASP A 914 -26.36 -12.27 -29.91
CA ASP A 914 -26.69 -10.86 -29.72
C ASP A 914 -25.91 -10.25 -28.56
N ARG A 915 -25.59 -8.95 -28.67
CA ARG A 915 -24.95 -8.16 -27.64
C ARG A 915 -25.92 -7.14 -27.08
N VAL A 916 -25.96 -7.08 -25.76
CA VAL A 916 -26.80 -6.16 -25.00
C VAL A 916 -25.92 -5.18 -24.25
N TRP A 917 -26.24 -3.90 -24.35
CA TRP A 917 -25.61 -2.86 -23.56
C TRP A 917 -26.56 -2.38 -22.46
N GLN A 918 -26.21 -2.67 -21.20
CA GLN A 918 -26.85 -2.09 -20.02
C GLN A 918 -26.11 -0.83 -19.59
N LEU A 919 -26.84 0.28 -19.49
CA LEU A 919 -26.35 1.60 -19.13
C LEU A 919 -27.10 2.11 -17.89
N ALA A 920 -26.38 2.34 -16.79
CA ALA A 920 -26.98 2.83 -15.55
C ALA A 920 -26.34 4.14 -15.09
N PHE A 921 -27.18 5.10 -14.70
CA PHE A 921 -26.79 6.38 -14.13
C PHE A 921 -26.94 6.37 -12.61
N GLY A 922 -26.03 7.03 -11.89
CA GLY A 922 -26.07 7.14 -10.44
C GLY A 922 -25.80 8.57 -9.99
N SER A 923 -26.72 9.15 -9.24
CA SER A 923 -26.62 10.51 -8.67
C SER A 923 -26.26 11.62 -9.69
N GLY A 924 -26.49 11.39 -10.99
CA GLY A 924 -26.09 12.28 -12.09
C GLY A 924 -24.63 12.17 -12.53
N PHE A 925 -23.71 11.90 -11.62
CA PHE A 925 -22.26 11.94 -11.88
C PHE A 925 -21.58 10.57 -12.00
N LYS A 926 -22.34 9.48 -11.93
CA LYS A 926 -21.88 8.12 -12.20
C LYS A 926 -22.57 7.59 -13.45
N CYS A 927 -21.80 6.97 -14.34
CA CYS A 927 -22.32 6.28 -15.52
C CYS A 927 -21.56 4.96 -15.65
N ASN A 928 -22.28 3.85 -15.55
CA ASN A 928 -21.70 2.52 -15.61
C ASN A 928 -22.33 1.73 -16.76
N SER A 929 -21.49 0.97 -17.45
CA SER A 929 -21.87 0.17 -18.61
C SER A 929 -21.51 -1.28 -18.39
N ALA A 930 -22.45 -2.19 -18.66
CA ALA A 930 -22.22 -3.62 -18.73
C ALA A 930 -22.61 -4.15 -20.11
N VAL A 931 -21.74 -4.95 -20.70
CA VAL A 931 -21.95 -5.55 -22.02
C VAL A 931 -22.06 -7.06 -21.88
N TRP A 932 -23.20 -7.58 -22.32
CA TRP A 932 -23.53 -9.00 -22.29
C TRP A 932 -23.55 -9.55 -23.70
N LYS A 933 -23.14 -10.81 -23.86
CA LYS A 933 -23.33 -11.59 -25.08
C LYS A 933 -24.28 -12.73 -24.78
N CYS A 934 -25.37 -12.83 -25.53
CA CYS A 934 -26.32 -13.92 -25.43
C CYS A 934 -25.70 -15.24 -25.93
N LEU A 935 -25.89 -16.32 -25.17
CA LEU A 935 -25.29 -17.63 -25.44
C LEU A 935 -26.27 -18.64 -26.05
N CYS A 936 -27.57 -18.36 -25.97
CA CYS A 936 -28.64 -19.24 -26.46
C CYS A 936 -29.82 -18.40 -26.95
N ASP A 937 -30.72 -18.99 -27.72
CA ASP A 937 -31.97 -18.32 -28.07
C ASP A 937 -32.87 -18.27 -26.84
N VAL A 938 -33.12 -17.07 -26.32
CA VAL A 938 -33.87 -16.89 -25.08
C VAL A 938 -35.36 -16.92 -25.41
N LYS A 939 -36.04 -17.98 -24.95
CA LYS A 939 -37.49 -18.08 -25.09
C LYS A 939 -38.19 -17.11 -24.12
N PRO A 940 -39.33 -16.53 -24.50
CA PRO A 940 -40.15 -15.73 -23.59
C PRO A 940 -40.49 -16.52 -22.33
N ASP A 941 -40.13 -15.96 -21.17
CA ASP A 941 -40.35 -16.59 -19.88
C ASP A 941 -41.79 -16.40 -19.40
N THR A 942 -42.45 -17.52 -19.10
CA THR A 942 -43.85 -17.57 -18.62
C THR A 942 -44.01 -16.98 -17.22
N ALA A 943 -42.95 -16.95 -16.41
CA ALA A 943 -42.97 -16.43 -15.03
C ALA A 943 -42.27 -15.06 -14.88
N SER A 944 -42.09 -14.34 -16.00
CA SER A 944 -41.43 -13.03 -15.99
C SER A 944 -42.35 -11.91 -15.51
N ALA A 945 -41.76 -10.78 -15.08
CA ALA A 945 -42.53 -9.59 -14.71
C ALA A 945 -43.39 -9.02 -15.85
N TRP A 946 -43.13 -9.41 -17.10
CA TRP A 946 -43.86 -8.98 -18.28
C TRP A 946 -44.86 -10.01 -18.82
N SER A 947 -44.87 -11.25 -18.32
CA SER A 947 -45.54 -12.37 -18.99
C SER A 947 -47.05 -12.20 -19.14
N ASP A 948 -47.69 -11.46 -18.23
CA ASP A 948 -49.14 -11.23 -18.19
C ASP A 948 -49.64 -10.26 -19.25
N THR A 949 -48.85 -9.25 -19.64
CA THR A 949 -49.31 -8.16 -20.53
C THR A 949 -48.35 -7.80 -21.65
N ILE A 950 -47.26 -8.55 -21.87
CA ILE A 950 -46.28 -8.20 -22.92
C ILE A 950 -46.91 -8.02 -24.32
N HIS A 951 -48.02 -8.69 -24.59
CA HIS A 951 -48.77 -8.61 -25.86
C HIS A 951 -49.45 -7.24 -26.08
N SER A 952 -49.77 -6.49 -25.02
CA SER A 952 -50.41 -5.17 -25.14
C SER A 952 -49.41 -4.03 -25.37
N TYR A 953 -48.10 -4.32 -25.29
CA TYR A 953 -47.03 -3.36 -25.52
C TYR A 953 -46.44 -3.52 -26.94
N PRO A 954 -45.78 -2.51 -27.53
CA PRO A 954 -45.62 -1.16 -27.03
C PRO A 954 -46.93 -0.35 -27.11
N ILE A 955 -47.10 0.57 -26.16
CA ILE A 955 -48.23 1.50 -26.13
C ILE A 955 -47.70 2.90 -26.45
N GLU A 956 -48.50 3.74 -27.10
CA GLU A 956 -48.15 5.15 -27.29
C GLU A 956 -48.19 5.88 -25.95
N VAL A 957 -47.02 6.33 -25.47
CA VAL A 957 -46.91 7.03 -24.18
C VAL A 957 -47.30 8.50 -24.36
N PRO A 958 -48.37 8.98 -23.71
CA PRO A 958 -48.81 10.36 -23.86
C PRO A 958 -47.76 11.36 -23.36
N ASP A 959 -47.78 12.57 -23.92
CA ASP A 959 -46.87 13.63 -23.48
C ASP A 959 -47.18 14.19 -22.10
N ILE A 960 -48.48 14.22 -21.76
CA ILE A 960 -49.01 14.53 -20.43
C ILE A 960 -50.12 13.53 -20.16
N VAL A 961 -50.07 12.84 -19.03
CA VAL A 961 -51.21 12.04 -18.55
C VAL A 961 -52.28 13.03 -18.09
N ARG A 962 -53.41 13.12 -18.81
CA ARG A 962 -54.52 14.01 -18.42
C ARG A 962 -55.19 13.42 -17.17
N MET A 963 -55.29 14.25 -16.12
CA MET A 963 -56.22 14.01 -15.02
C MET A 963 -57.62 14.26 -15.58
N ASN A 964 -58.46 13.22 -15.57
CA ASN A 964 -59.89 13.39 -15.84
C ASN A 964 -60.62 13.66 -14.54
#